data_AF-A0A9X5TZZ0-F1
#
_entry.id   AF-A0A9X5TZZ0-F1
#
_cell.length_a   1.000
_cell.length_b   1.000
_cell.length_c   1.000
_cell.angle_alpha   90.00
_cell.angle_beta   90.00
_cell.angle_gamma   90.00
#
_symmetry.space_group_name_H-M   'P 1'
#
loop_
_entity.id
_entity.type
_entity.pdbx_description
1 polymer ?
#
loop_
_entity_poly.entity_id
_entity_poly.type
_entity_poly.pdbx_seq_one_letter_code
_entity_poly.pdbx_strand_id
1 'polypeptide(L)'
;MKCGTRSLAVLGALALSAMGLVPAAWAADGGQADSEQPQSGAVQPAQPAQPSAPASSAQSGEERPGLVDTPIPDIQAVGEGDDSAMVGATVTTLGVVTAAYPAGESGLGATLDGYTIQTPGSGGAWEPGRTRSDGLFVYAGNKGEIPAPGTCVRVTGTVGEFPATSAKGNPQSLTQLAATSVSKVEGCQAPTPVPATRVPTPEEAEALESMLLAPQGTWTITDNYQTNQYGTLTLTPGEAPLRSATDVVAPGQTARDYEAANAARAIALDDGTNTNLQKGAATEAAYAYLANGSPARVGYHVAFTKPVVLEPRHGSFVFQPTSMVAGHPDRSPVTITGERPSAPTVGGDTRVATFNVLNYFSDLGVDEAGCKGYPDRKGTFVTAKKCKVRGAFSREAFANQEAKIVSAINALDADVVALEEIENPVAVGVGTDRDASLARLVEALNKDAGGGTWAYVPSPEAVPEAEDVIRVAFIYKPATVAPVGPSLIHDDPAFTGLARQPLAQEFARVTTERSAPATFVVIANHFKSKGSVPEGAPAGNVDSGDGQGNANAIRVAQAASLASFAARFSDKPTLLVGDFNSYSQEDPIKALEAAGWERVSGAGEASYVYAGRSGSLDHVFANAAAKPLLAGVTSWAVNAQESIAFEYSRAGMNAHLAVEADNPYRSSDHNPELIGLTLLGGDAPAPTPSTEPSAAPTTEPSAAPSRAAPASSRKAPTRAGTASGLARTGADAGPAIGIGILLAAIGGGLILASRRLRHRG
;
A
#
# COMPACT_ATOMS: atom_id res chain seq x y z
N MET A 1 44.78 -1.27 32.48
CA MET A 1 43.40 -0.85 32.81
C MET A 1 42.73 -0.50 31.48
N LYS A 2 42.23 -1.46 30.69
CA LYS A 2 40.93 -2.19 30.70
C LYS A 2 39.66 -1.34 30.50
N CYS A 3 38.90 -1.76 29.46
CA CYS A 3 37.53 -1.44 29.01
C CYS A 3 37.37 -0.17 28.13
N GLY A 4 36.76 -0.20 26.95
CA GLY A 4 36.10 -1.27 26.18
C GLY A 4 35.18 -0.67 25.10
N THR A 5 35.53 -0.90 23.83
CA THR A 5 34.85 -0.39 22.63
C THR A 5 33.72 -1.34 22.21
N ARG A 6 32.46 -0.96 22.41
CA ARG A 6 31.28 -1.57 21.75
C ARG A 6 30.15 -0.54 21.73
N SER A 7 29.92 0.11 20.59
CA SER A 7 28.62 0.69 20.16
C SER A 7 28.81 1.55 18.91
N LEU A 8 28.99 0.93 17.75
CA LEU A 8 28.84 1.61 16.45
C LEU A 8 28.35 0.67 15.34
N ALA A 9 27.67 -0.42 15.72
CA ALA A 9 27.12 -1.42 14.80
C ALA A 9 25.58 -1.48 14.79
N VAL A 10 24.88 -0.45 15.30
CA VAL A 10 23.40 -0.48 15.45
C VAL A 10 22.70 0.66 14.68
N LEU A 11 23.41 1.46 13.88
CA LEU A 11 22.82 2.56 13.10
C LEU A 11 22.68 2.30 11.59
N GLY A 12 23.01 1.08 11.11
CA GLY A 12 22.93 0.71 9.69
C GLY A 12 21.70 -0.12 9.29
N ALA A 13 20.86 -0.55 10.23
CA ALA A 13 19.77 -1.52 9.98
C ALA A 13 18.34 -0.94 10.03
N LEU A 14 18.18 0.38 10.03
CA LEU A 14 16.87 1.03 10.22
C LEU A 14 16.33 1.81 9.00
N ALA A 15 16.87 1.58 7.80
CA ALA A 15 16.42 2.22 6.56
C ALA A 15 15.89 1.24 5.49
N LEU A 16 15.99 -0.08 5.66
CA LEU A 16 15.51 -1.06 4.66
C LEU A 16 14.09 -1.59 4.88
N SER A 17 13.49 -1.40 6.06
CA SER A 17 12.14 -1.93 6.36
C SER A 17 10.98 -1.01 5.94
N ALA A 18 11.25 0.12 5.27
CA ALA A 18 10.23 1.04 4.74
C ALA A 18 10.08 0.98 3.21
N MET A 19 10.77 0.04 2.54
CA MET A 19 10.75 -0.12 1.07
C MET A 19 10.39 -1.53 0.59
N GLY A 20 9.92 -2.42 1.46
CA GLY A 20 9.45 -3.75 1.03
C GLY A 20 10.52 -4.65 0.37
N LEU A 21 11.80 -4.42 0.65
CA LEU A 21 12.91 -5.22 0.13
C LEU A 21 13.59 -5.98 1.27
N VAL A 22 13.55 -7.32 1.22
CA VAL A 22 14.32 -8.21 2.09
C VAL A 22 15.47 -8.79 1.29
N PRO A 23 16.75 -8.52 1.61
CA PRO A 23 17.85 -9.27 1.03
C PRO A 23 18.05 -10.59 1.79
N ALA A 24 18.04 -11.70 1.05
CA ALA A 24 18.50 -13.00 1.52
C ALA A 24 20.03 -13.10 1.36
N ALA A 25 20.75 -13.03 2.47
CA ALA A 25 22.07 -13.63 2.72
C ALA A 25 22.37 -13.29 4.20
N TRP A 26 22.84 -14.18 5.07
CA TRP A 26 24.23 -14.62 5.15
C TRP A 26 24.27 -15.86 6.07
N ALA A 27 24.97 -16.90 5.62
CA ALA A 27 25.49 -17.97 6.47
C ALA A 27 26.91 -18.31 5.98
N ALA A 28 27.94 -17.90 6.74
CA ALA A 28 29.22 -18.61 6.91
C ALA A 28 30.22 -17.79 7.75
N ASP A 29 30.88 -18.50 8.64
CA ASP A 29 31.88 -18.06 9.63
C ASP A 29 33.28 -17.78 9.06
N GLY A 30 34.00 -16.86 9.72
CA GLY A 30 35.35 -17.10 10.25
C GLY A 30 36.59 -16.70 9.43
N GLY A 31 37.40 -15.77 9.96
CA GLY A 31 38.85 -15.71 9.69
C GLY A 31 39.53 -14.34 9.78
N GLN A 32 40.17 -14.05 10.91
CA GLN A 32 41.07 -12.90 11.14
C GLN A 32 42.46 -13.09 10.51
N ALA A 33 43.05 -12.01 9.97
CA ALA A 33 44.48 -11.68 10.12
C ALA A 33 44.82 -10.22 9.74
N ASP A 34 45.37 -9.50 10.72
CA ASP A 34 46.40 -8.44 10.72
C ASP A 34 47.29 -8.31 9.46
N SER A 35 48.00 -7.22 9.13
CA SER A 35 48.15 -5.82 9.56
C SER A 35 49.22 -5.18 8.63
N GLU A 36 49.42 -3.87 8.76
CA GLU A 36 50.62 -3.09 8.38
C GLU A 36 50.67 -2.37 7.01
N GLN A 37 50.77 -1.05 7.15
CA GLN A 37 51.28 -0.07 6.19
C GLN A 37 52.75 0.22 6.56
N PRO A 38 53.60 0.67 5.61
CA PRO A 38 54.07 2.05 5.77
C PRO A 38 54.26 2.86 4.46
N GLN A 39 54.03 4.18 4.62
CA GLN A 39 54.80 5.36 4.14
C GLN A 39 56.06 5.10 3.29
N SER A 40 56.56 5.95 2.39
CA SER A 40 56.27 7.28 1.83
C SER A 40 57.38 7.54 0.77
N GLY A 41 57.20 8.47 -0.15
CA GLY A 41 58.32 8.93 -0.99
C GLY A 41 57.89 9.90 -2.10
N ALA A 42 57.93 11.19 -1.80
CA ALA A 42 57.64 12.27 -2.74
C ALA A 42 58.88 12.65 -3.56
N VAL A 43 58.74 12.88 -4.87
CA VAL A 43 59.57 13.83 -5.65
C VAL A 43 58.75 14.41 -6.82
N GLN A 44 58.52 15.72 -6.79
CA GLN A 44 58.38 16.65 -7.93
C GLN A 44 59.60 17.59 -7.87
N PRO A 45 59.93 18.49 -8.84
CA PRO A 45 59.14 19.00 -9.98
C PRO A 45 59.93 19.22 -11.30
N ALA A 46 59.25 19.57 -12.41
CA ALA A 46 59.67 20.65 -13.34
C ALA A 46 58.70 20.81 -14.53
N GLN A 47 58.02 21.97 -14.59
CA GLN A 47 57.69 22.71 -15.82
C GLN A 47 58.79 23.79 -16.00
N PRO A 48 59.02 24.46 -17.15
CA PRO A 48 58.02 24.82 -18.17
C PRO A 48 58.51 24.84 -19.65
N ALA A 49 57.57 24.96 -20.61
CA ALA A 49 57.61 25.93 -21.73
C ALA A 49 56.51 25.61 -22.78
N GLN A 50 55.67 26.60 -23.10
CA GLN A 50 55.05 26.70 -24.42
C GLN A 50 56.05 27.37 -25.38
N PRO A 51 56.02 27.03 -26.68
CA PRO A 51 55.48 28.02 -27.61
C PRO A 51 54.76 27.45 -28.86
N SER A 52 53.90 28.32 -29.40
CA SER A 52 53.55 28.55 -30.83
C SER A 52 52.85 27.45 -31.66
N ALA A 53 51.68 27.83 -32.19
CA ALA A 53 51.01 27.19 -33.32
C ALA A 53 51.76 27.37 -34.65
N PRO A 54 51.60 26.44 -35.59
CA PRO A 54 51.62 26.76 -37.01
C PRO A 54 50.37 26.27 -37.77
N ALA A 55 50.24 26.84 -38.96
CA ALA A 55 49.08 26.87 -39.83
C ALA A 55 48.82 25.58 -40.64
N SER A 56 47.55 25.49 -41.08
CA SER A 56 47.00 24.79 -42.25
C SER A 56 48.01 24.16 -43.23
N SER A 57 47.98 22.84 -43.33
CA SER A 57 48.29 22.11 -44.56
C SER A 57 47.26 20.99 -44.75
N ALA A 58 46.58 21.02 -45.90
CA ALA A 58 45.70 19.96 -46.35
C ALA A 58 46.57 18.79 -46.84
N GLN A 59 46.37 17.61 -46.27
CA GLN A 59 46.83 16.34 -46.82
C GLN A 59 45.73 15.28 -46.64
N SER A 60 45.24 14.84 -47.81
CA SER A 60 44.74 13.51 -48.16
C SER A 60 44.39 12.56 -47.02
N GLY A 61 43.13 12.11 -47.04
CA GLY A 61 42.62 11.08 -46.14
C GLY A 61 43.41 9.78 -46.23
N GLU A 62 43.92 9.36 -45.07
CA GLU A 62 44.09 7.96 -44.74
C GLU A 62 42.79 7.49 -44.07
N GLU A 63 42.20 6.43 -44.64
CA GLU A 63 41.15 5.66 -43.98
C GLU A 63 41.65 5.22 -42.60
N ARG A 64 40.96 5.68 -41.55
CA ARG A 64 41.16 5.12 -40.22
C ARG A 64 40.90 3.62 -40.30
N PRO A 65 41.71 2.77 -39.61
CA PRO A 65 41.42 1.35 -39.49
C PRO A 65 39.96 1.19 -39.05
N GLY A 66 39.20 0.36 -39.77
CA GLY A 66 37.78 0.15 -39.50
C GLY A 66 37.59 -0.15 -38.01
N LEU A 67 36.85 0.73 -37.32
CA LEU A 67 36.41 0.46 -35.96
C LEU A 67 35.62 -0.85 -36.00
N VAL A 68 36.18 -1.91 -35.42
CA VAL A 68 35.46 -3.17 -35.25
C VAL A 68 34.37 -2.90 -34.22
N ASP A 69 33.11 -3.07 -34.63
CA ASP A 69 31.97 -2.93 -33.75
C ASP A 69 32.09 -3.96 -32.60
N THR A 70 32.02 -3.50 -31.35
CA THR A 70 31.98 -4.35 -30.16
C THR A 70 30.57 -4.94 -30.05
N PRO A 71 30.40 -6.28 -30.03
CA PRO A 71 29.09 -6.91 -29.87
C PRO A 71 28.43 -6.49 -28.56
N ILE A 72 27.11 -6.24 -28.57
CA ILE A 72 26.36 -5.91 -27.35
C ILE A 72 26.54 -6.99 -26.26
N PRO A 73 26.51 -8.31 -26.58
CA PRO A 73 26.77 -9.35 -25.57
C PRO A 73 28.15 -9.27 -24.90
N ASP A 74 29.15 -8.68 -25.54
CA ASP A 74 30.46 -8.49 -24.91
C ASP A 74 30.46 -7.28 -23.96
N ILE A 75 29.66 -6.25 -24.26
CA ILE A 75 29.42 -5.12 -23.34
C ILE A 75 28.62 -5.63 -22.13
N GLN A 76 27.64 -6.48 -22.35
CA GLN A 76 26.81 -7.12 -21.31
C GLN A 76 27.49 -8.30 -20.61
N ALA A 77 28.79 -8.51 -20.81
CA ALA A 77 29.53 -9.53 -20.09
C ALA A 77 29.83 -9.04 -18.67
N VAL A 78 29.25 -9.72 -17.67
CA VAL A 78 29.42 -9.37 -16.26
C VAL A 78 30.88 -9.50 -15.79
N GLY A 79 31.29 -8.56 -14.94
CA GLY A 79 32.59 -8.46 -14.27
C GLY A 79 32.48 -8.72 -12.77
N GLU A 80 32.65 -7.69 -11.94
CA GLU A 80 32.42 -7.78 -10.50
C GLU A 80 30.92 -7.61 -10.20
N GLY A 81 30.27 -8.65 -9.65
CA GLY A 81 28.81 -8.61 -9.43
C GLY A 81 28.04 -8.77 -10.74
N ASP A 82 27.03 -7.92 -10.93
CA ASP A 82 26.23 -7.77 -12.16
C ASP A 82 26.77 -6.66 -13.09
N ASP A 83 27.76 -5.88 -12.66
CA ASP A 83 28.34 -4.81 -13.48
C ASP A 83 28.99 -5.33 -14.77
N SER A 84 28.93 -4.55 -15.84
CA SER A 84 29.71 -4.83 -17.06
C SER A 84 31.23 -4.86 -16.78
N ALA A 85 31.92 -5.86 -17.33
CA ALA A 85 33.39 -5.93 -17.33
C ALA A 85 34.04 -4.81 -18.17
N MET A 86 33.24 -4.04 -18.92
CA MET A 86 33.70 -2.94 -19.77
C MET A 86 33.42 -1.56 -19.19
N VAL A 87 32.98 -1.43 -17.93
CA VAL A 87 32.74 -0.13 -17.29
C VAL A 87 33.94 0.82 -17.47
N GLY A 88 33.65 2.03 -17.98
CA GLY A 88 34.64 3.06 -18.28
C GLY A 88 35.29 2.95 -19.65
N ALA A 89 35.12 1.85 -20.38
CA ALA A 89 35.61 1.71 -21.75
C ALA A 89 34.75 2.54 -22.72
N THR A 90 35.40 3.13 -23.72
CA THR A 90 34.71 3.71 -24.88
C THR A 90 34.62 2.67 -25.98
N VAL A 91 33.41 2.34 -26.41
CA VAL A 91 33.12 1.31 -27.41
C VAL A 91 32.26 1.89 -28.53
N THR A 92 32.34 1.28 -29.71
CA THR A 92 31.40 1.48 -30.82
C THR A 92 30.63 0.19 -31.01
N THR A 93 29.30 0.23 -31.04
CA THR A 93 28.45 -0.95 -31.20
C THR A 93 27.33 -0.73 -32.21
N LEU A 94 26.81 -1.80 -32.79
CA LEU A 94 25.73 -1.82 -33.78
C LEU A 94 24.48 -2.45 -33.16
N GLY A 95 23.34 -1.77 -33.29
CA GLY A 95 22.07 -2.29 -32.80
C GLY A 95 20.85 -1.67 -33.49
N VAL A 96 19.71 -2.35 -33.39
CA VAL A 96 18.40 -1.84 -33.81
C VAL A 96 17.71 -1.22 -32.60
N VAL A 97 17.22 0.01 -32.72
CA VAL A 97 16.46 0.67 -31.65
C VAL A 97 15.17 -0.09 -31.39
N THR A 98 14.96 -0.57 -30.17
CA THR A 98 13.76 -1.31 -29.73
C THR A 98 12.82 -0.46 -28.89
N ALA A 99 13.35 0.54 -28.19
CA ALA A 99 12.57 1.50 -27.40
C ALA A 99 13.19 2.89 -27.40
N ALA A 100 12.39 3.94 -27.19
CA ALA A 100 12.87 5.32 -27.16
C ALA A 100 12.10 6.19 -26.16
N TYR A 101 12.83 7.01 -25.42
CA TYR A 101 12.32 7.86 -24.32
C TYR A 101 12.93 9.27 -24.41
N PRO A 102 12.38 10.14 -25.27
CA PRO A 102 12.91 11.47 -25.50
C PRO A 102 12.97 12.35 -24.25
N ALA A 103 14.06 13.11 -24.13
CA ALA A 103 14.21 14.08 -23.05
C ALA A 103 13.14 15.17 -23.11
N GLY A 104 12.41 15.39 -22.01
CA GLY A 104 11.41 16.46 -21.93
C GLY A 104 10.12 16.18 -22.69
N GLU A 105 9.88 14.94 -23.14
CA GLU A 105 8.64 14.59 -23.85
C GLU A 105 7.42 14.98 -23.02
N SER A 106 6.41 15.56 -23.67
CA SER A 106 5.18 16.05 -23.03
C SER A 106 5.41 17.04 -21.87
N GLY A 107 6.55 17.73 -21.85
CA GLY A 107 6.91 18.67 -20.78
C GLY A 107 7.32 17.99 -19.48
N LEU A 108 7.53 16.67 -19.47
CA LEU A 108 7.98 15.90 -18.31
C LEU A 108 9.49 16.02 -18.17
N GLY A 109 9.95 16.61 -17.07
CA GLY A 109 11.36 16.99 -16.89
C GLY A 109 12.30 15.87 -16.44
N ALA A 110 11.80 14.68 -16.12
CA ALA A 110 12.60 13.55 -15.65
C ALA A 110 12.24 12.27 -16.43
N THR A 111 12.43 12.31 -17.74
CA THR A 111 12.32 11.15 -18.65
C THR A 111 13.55 10.24 -18.53
N LEU A 112 13.56 9.10 -19.24
CA LEU A 112 14.75 8.21 -19.26
C LEU A 112 15.90 8.78 -20.12
N ASP A 113 15.62 9.77 -20.98
CA ASP A 113 16.61 10.53 -21.76
C ASP A 113 17.51 9.65 -22.65
N GLY A 114 16.91 8.63 -23.26
CA GLY A 114 17.67 7.61 -23.98
C GLY A 114 16.80 6.70 -24.84
N TYR A 115 17.43 5.64 -25.33
CA TYR A 115 16.79 4.62 -26.16
C TYR A 115 17.48 3.29 -25.95
N THR A 116 16.76 2.19 -26.18
CA THR A 116 17.30 0.85 -26.06
C THR A 116 17.65 0.33 -27.45
N ILE A 117 18.83 -0.27 -27.61
CA ILE A 117 19.23 -0.98 -28.84
C ILE A 117 19.39 -2.46 -28.57
N GLN A 118 19.15 -3.28 -29.58
CA GLN A 118 19.35 -4.72 -29.50
C GLN A 118 20.08 -5.25 -30.75
N THR A 119 20.90 -6.28 -30.57
CA THR A 119 21.72 -6.85 -31.66
C THR A 119 20.84 -7.27 -32.85
N PRO A 120 21.18 -6.90 -34.10
CA PRO A 120 20.35 -7.22 -35.27
C PRO A 120 20.04 -8.72 -35.38
N GLY A 121 18.77 -9.05 -35.63
CA GLY A 121 18.30 -10.44 -35.80
C GLY A 121 18.27 -11.31 -34.54
N SER A 122 18.61 -10.76 -33.38
CA SER A 122 18.61 -11.49 -32.10
C SER A 122 17.22 -11.64 -31.47
N GLY A 123 17.16 -12.34 -30.33
CA GLY A 123 15.94 -12.64 -29.58
C GLY A 123 15.24 -13.91 -30.06
N GLY A 124 13.90 -13.96 -29.97
CA GLY A 124 13.12 -15.16 -30.28
C GLY A 124 13.00 -16.12 -29.09
N ALA A 125 13.10 -17.43 -29.33
CA ALA A 125 12.93 -18.42 -28.27
C ALA A 125 14.03 -18.30 -27.21
N TRP A 126 13.64 -18.36 -25.93
CA TRP A 126 14.60 -18.35 -24.82
C TRP A 126 15.52 -19.57 -24.89
N GLU A 127 16.83 -19.32 -24.79
CA GLU A 127 17.87 -20.36 -24.77
C GLU A 127 18.33 -20.61 -23.32
N PRO A 128 18.06 -21.81 -22.75
CA PRO A 128 18.51 -22.11 -21.40
C PRO A 128 20.03 -21.99 -21.25
N GLY A 129 20.48 -21.31 -20.19
CA GLY A 129 21.91 -21.11 -19.91
C GLY A 129 22.52 -19.90 -20.62
N ARG A 130 21.71 -19.08 -21.30
CA ARG A 130 22.13 -17.75 -21.76
C ARG A 130 22.53 -16.89 -20.55
N THR A 131 23.69 -16.24 -20.63
CA THR A 131 24.28 -15.43 -19.53
C THR A 131 24.57 -13.98 -19.90
N ARG A 132 24.25 -13.57 -21.14
CA ARG A 132 24.58 -12.24 -21.66
C ARG A 132 23.41 -11.70 -22.46
N SER A 133 23.09 -10.44 -22.26
CA SER A 133 22.02 -9.78 -23.02
C SER A 133 22.45 -9.39 -24.44
N ASP A 134 21.51 -9.41 -25.39
CA ASP A 134 21.67 -8.79 -26.72
C ASP A 134 21.22 -7.32 -26.74
N GLY A 135 20.62 -6.84 -25.65
CA GLY A 135 20.07 -5.50 -25.47
C GLY A 135 21.02 -4.59 -24.68
N LEU A 136 20.94 -3.28 -24.94
CA LEU A 136 21.72 -2.26 -24.25
C LEU A 136 20.95 -0.95 -24.22
N PHE A 137 20.84 -0.33 -23.04
CA PHE A 137 20.32 1.02 -22.95
C PHE A 137 21.38 2.05 -23.36
N VAL A 138 20.99 2.99 -24.20
CA VAL A 138 21.83 4.10 -24.65
C VAL A 138 21.32 5.38 -24.02
N TYR A 139 22.11 5.93 -23.10
CA TYR A 139 21.83 7.23 -22.49
C TYR A 139 22.30 8.34 -23.45
N ALA A 140 21.34 9.09 -23.99
CA ALA A 140 21.58 10.18 -24.94
C ALA A 140 21.67 11.54 -24.23
N GLY A 141 21.02 11.66 -23.06
CA GLY A 141 20.88 12.92 -22.34
C GLY A 141 20.03 13.95 -23.10
N ASN A 142 19.89 15.13 -22.51
CA ASN A 142 18.95 16.17 -22.99
C ASN A 142 19.24 16.79 -24.37
N LYS A 143 20.43 16.56 -24.94
CA LYS A 143 20.82 17.07 -26.27
C LYS A 143 21.21 15.96 -27.24
N GLY A 144 21.14 14.70 -26.81
CA GLY A 144 21.49 13.57 -27.65
C GLY A 144 20.43 13.33 -28.72
N GLU A 145 20.86 12.78 -29.85
CA GLU A 145 19.94 12.28 -30.86
C GLU A 145 19.31 10.98 -30.36
N ILE A 146 17.99 10.90 -30.44
CA ILE A 146 17.18 9.74 -30.07
C ILE A 146 16.51 9.21 -31.34
N PRO A 147 17.06 8.15 -31.96
CA PRO A 147 16.50 7.58 -33.17
C PRO A 147 15.16 6.89 -32.86
N ALA A 148 14.29 6.79 -33.87
CA ALA A 148 13.00 6.11 -33.73
C ALA A 148 13.18 4.58 -33.60
N PRO A 149 12.29 3.88 -32.87
CA PRO A 149 12.25 2.41 -32.86
C PRO A 149 12.22 1.82 -34.29
N GLY A 150 12.94 0.72 -34.49
CA GLY A 150 13.19 0.08 -35.78
C GLY A 150 14.38 0.64 -36.56
N THR A 151 14.94 1.80 -36.17
CA THR A 151 16.15 2.35 -36.81
C THR A 151 17.36 1.53 -36.42
N CYS A 152 18.18 1.12 -37.40
CA CYS A 152 19.50 0.54 -37.09
C CYS A 152 20.54 1.64 -36.95
N VAL A 153 21.33 1.55 -35.89
CA VAL A 153 22.30 2.57 -35.51
C VAL A 153 23.63 1.96 -35.11
N ARG A 154 24.70 2.66 -35.45
CA ARG A 154 26.02 2.49 -34.87
C ARG A 154 26.24 3.61 -33.86
N VAL A 155 26.46 3.24 -32.60
CA VAL A 155 26.59 4.17 -31.47
C VAL A 155 27.99 4.06 -30.89
N THR A 156 28.65 5.19 -30.65
CA THR A 156 29.89 5.25 -29.88
C THR A 156 29.64 5.94 -28.55
N GLY A 157 30.12 5.36 -27.44
CA GLY A 157 29.91 5.92 -26.12
C GLY A 157 30.77 5.25 -25.06
N THR A 158 30.65 5.71 -23.82
CA THR A 158 31.33 5.12 -22.66
C THR A 158 30.37 4.20 -21.90
N VAL A 159 30.80 2.98 -21.62
CA VAL A 159 30.03 1.99 -20.84
C VAL A 159 30.02 2.40 -19.37
N GLY A 160 28.89 2.26 -18.69
CA GLY A 160 28.76 2.47 -17.26
C GLY A 160 27.47 1.89 -16.68
N GLU A 161 27.37 1.95 -15.35
CA GLU A 161 26.23 1.43 -14.58
C GLU A 161 25.30 2.55 -14.12
N PHE A 162 23.99 2.27 -14.08
CA PHE A 162 23.00 3.19 -13.53
C PHE A 162 21.99 2.54 -12.55
N PRO A 163 21.91 3.01 -11.29
CA PRO A 163 22.82 3.96 -10.67
C PRO A 163 24.24 3.36 -10.57
N ALA A 164 25.25 4.22 -10.48
CA ALA A 164 26.62 3.76 -10.31
C ALA A 164 26.75 2.87 -9.07
N THR A 165 27.31 1.69 -9.24
CA THR A 165 27.54 0.71 -8.20
C THR A 165 28.82 1.03 -7.43
N SER A 166 28.92 0.49 -6.22
CA SER A 166 30.14 0.54 -5.43
C SER A 166 30.33 -0.79 -4.71
N ALA A 167 31.57 -1.12 -4.36
CA ALA A 167 31.91 -2.33 -3.60
C ALA A 167 31.20 -2.45 -2.22
N LYS A 168 30.41 -1.45 -1.79
CA LYS A 168 29.66 -1.43 -0.52
C LYS A 168 28.15 -1.21 -0.70
N GLY A 169 27.60 -1.21 -1.90
CA GLY A 169 26.14 -1.12 -2.07
C GLY A 169 25.64 -0.97 -3.50
N ASN A 170 24.45 -1.57 -3.68
CA ASN A 170 23.56 -1.70 -4.83
C ASN A 170 23.89 -2.83 -5.84
N PRO A 171 23.33 -4.05 -5.68
CA PRO A 171 23.59 -5.20 -6.56
C PRO A 171 22.61 -5.27 -7.76
N GLN A 172 22.00 -4.14 -8.14
CA GLN A 172 21.07 -4.06 -9.26
C GLN A 172 21.29 -2.69 -9.92
N SER A 173 21.96 -2.70 -11.06
CA SER A 173 22.18 -1.54 -11.93
C SER A 173 21.85 -1.89 -13.36
N LEU A 174 21.65 -0.86 -14.18
CA LEU A 174 21.49 -0.99 -15.62
C LEU A 174 22.85 -0.77 -16.29
N THR A 175 23.30 -1.75 -17.10
CA THR A 175 24.39 -1.50 -18.03
C THR A 175 23.92 -0.54 -19.12
N GLN A 176 24.60 0.59 -19.24
CA GLN A 176 24.27 1.62 -20.22
C GLN A 176 25.47 2.15 -20.99
N LEU A 177 25.21 2.66 -22.20
CA LEU A 177 26.17 3.36 -23.02
C LEU A 177 25.87 4.86 -23.03
N ALA A 178 26.73 5.67 -22.42
CA ALA A 178 26.65 7.12 -22.51
C ALA A 178 27.10 7.57 -23.90
N ALA A 179 26.15 7.86 -24.79
CA ALA A 179 26.41 8.11 -26.20
C ALA A 179 27.17 9.42 -26.43
N THR A 180 28.17 9.35 -27.31
CA THR A 180 28.96 10.49 -27.80
C THR A 180 28.76 10.73 -29.30
N SER A 181 28.42 9.68 -30.05
CA SER A 181 28.01 9.78 -31.45
C SER A 181 27.04 8.66 -31.82
N VAL A 182 26.15 8.95 -32.77
CA VAL A 182 25.22 7.99 -33.37
C VAL A 182 25.21 8.21 -34.88
N SER A 183 25.12 7.12 -35.64
CA SER A 183 24.95 7.15 -37.09
C SER A 183 24.00 6.05 -37.51
N LYS A 184 23.15 6.31 -38.52
CA LYS A 184 22.23 5.32 -39.06
C LYS A 184 22.99 4.33 -39.96
N VAL A 185 22.58 3.07 -39.89
CA VAL A 185 23.10 1.97 -40.71
C VAL A 185 21.92 1.31 -41.42
N GLU A 186 22.11 0.91 -42.67
CA GLU A 186 21.07 0.23 -43.46
C GLU A 186 21.22 -1.29 -43.39
N GLY A 187 20.12 -2.02 -43.61
CA GLY A 187 20.15 -3.47 -43.85
C GLY A 187 20.20 -4.38 -42.62
N CYS A 188 20.01 -3.85 -41.40
CA CYS A 188 19.93 -4.69 -40.19
C CYS A 188 18.60 -5.46 -40.13
N GLN A 189 18.68 -6.73 -39.72
CA GLN A 189 17.48 -7.52 -39.41
C GLN A 189 16.87 -7.04 -38.08
N ALA A 190 15.55 -6.89 -38.03
CA ALA A 190 14.84 -6.54 -36.80
C ALA A 190 14.98 -7.65 -35.74
N PRO A 191 15.17 -7.29 -34.46
CA PRO A 191 15.11 -8.25 -33.36
C PRO A 191 13.71 -8.88 -33.23
N THR A 192 13.66 -10.11 -32.75
CA THR A 192 12.41 -10.81 -32.43
C THR A 192 12.17 -10.78 -30.92
N PRO A 193 11.01 -10.29 -30.42
CA PRO A 193 10.73 -10.29 -28.98
C PRO A 193 10.81 -11.69 -28.35
N VAL A 194 11.36 -11.78 -27.14
CA VAL A 194 11.43 -13.05 -26.38
C VAL A 194 10.09 -13.31 -25.68
N PRO A 195 9.42 -14.46 -25.90
CA PRO A 195 8.20 -14.81 -25.19
C PRO A 195 8.40 -14.89 -23.67
N ALA A 196 7.50 -14.28 -22.88
CA ALA A 196 7.54 -14.34 -21.41
C ALA A 196 6.16 -14.70 -20.82
N THR A 197 6.02 -15.89 -20.24
CA THR A 197 4.78 -16.35 -19.58
C THR A 197 4.85 -16.31 -18.06
N ARG A 198 5.99 -15.87 -17.51
CA ARG A 198 6.26 -15.70 -16.07
C ARG A 198 7.20 -14.52 -15.88
N VAL A 199 7.36 -14.09 -14.63
CA VAL A 199 8.46 -13.21 -14.24
C VAL A 199 9.79 -13.96 -14.42
N PRO A 200 10.77 -13.40 -15.16
CA PRO A 200 12.10 -14.00 -15.25
C PRO A 200 12.75 -14.16 -13.87
N THR A 201 13.50 -15.24 -13.64
CA THR A 201 14.30 -15.33 -12.41
C THR A 201 15.40 -14.26 -12.42
N PRO A 202 16.00 -13.90 -11.26
CA PRO A 202 17.09 -12.92 -11.25
C PRO A 202 18.22 -13.22 -12.24
N GLU A 203 18.60 -14.50 -12.38
CA GLU A 203 19.64 -14.93 -13.33
C GLU A 203 19.20 -14.80 -14.79
N GLU A 204 17.93 -15.06 -15.08
CA GLU A 204 17.36 -14.88 -16.42
C GLU A 204 17.18 -13.41 -16.76
N ALA A 205 16.81 -12.59 -15.77
CA ALA A 205 16.55 -11.17 -15.94
C ALA A 205 17.79 -10.40 -16.38
N GLU A 206 18.95 -10.72 -15.79
CA GLU A 206 20.25 -10.18 -16.17
C GLU A 206 20.60 -10.50 -17.64
N ALA A 207 20.45 -11.77 -18.02
CA ALA A 207 20.68 -12.22 -19.39
C ALA A 207 19.63 -11.68 -20.40
N LEU A 208 18.58 -11.01 -19.92
CA LEU A 208 17.52 -10.34 -20.69
C LEU A 208 17.55 -8.81 -20.55
N GLU A 209 18.53 -8.24 -19.85
CA GLU A 209 18.60 -6.80 -19.60
C GLU A 209 18.49 -6.00 -20.90
N SER A 210 17.61 -5.01 -20.97
CA SER A 210 17.35 -4.19 -22.14
C SER A 210 16.90 -4.97 -23.40
N MET A 211 16.55 -6.26 -23.29
CA MET A 211 15.99 -7.02 -24.41
C MET A 211 14.49 -6.77 -24.57
N LEU A 212 14.03 -6.90 -25.81
CA LEU A 212 12.61 -6.86 -26.16
C LEU A 212 11.94 -8.18 -25.77
N LEU A 213 10.91 -8.10 -24.92
CA LEU A 213 10.09 -9.21 -24.46
C LEU A 213 8.66 -9.08 -25.00
N ALA A 214 8.01 -10.21 -25.24
CA ALA A 214 6.59 -10.33 -25.51
C ALA A 214 5.92 -11.12 -24.37
N PRO A 215 5.42 -10.45 -23.32
CA PRO A 215 4.63 -11.12 -22.30
C PRO A 215 3.39 -11.77 -22.90
N GLN A 216 3.10 -13.00 -22.48
CA GLN A 216 2.02 -13.84 -23.02
C GLN A 216 1.15 -14.40 -21.89
N GLY A 217 -0.06 -14.80 -22.26
CA GLY A 217 -1.08 -15.28 -21.32
C GLY A 217 -1.72 -14.14 -20.53
N THR A 218 -2.51 -14.53 -19.53
CA THR A 218 -3.16 -13.57 -18.63
C THR A 218 -2.17 -13.10 -17.57
N TRP A 219 -2.14 -11.78 -17.37
CA TRP A 219 -1.48 -11.15 -16.23
C TRP A 219 -2.55 -10.45 -15.40
N THR A 220 -2.41 -10.47 -14.08
CA THR A 220 -3.35 -9.83 -13.17
C THR A 220 -2.68 -8.68 -12.43
N ILE A 221 -3.38 -7.55 -12.30
CA ILE A 221 -2.93 -6.42 -11.49
C ILE A 221 -3.00 -6.83 -10.02
N THR A 222 -1.85 -6.82 -9.36
CA THR A 222 -1.76 -7.08 -7.91
C THR A 222 -1.55 -5.81 -7.10
N ASP A 223 -0.98 -4.75 -7.70
CA ASP A 223 -0.83 -3.43 -7.09
C ASP A 223 -1.09 -2.31 -8.11
N ASN A 224 -1.74 -1.25 -7.64
CA ASN A 224 -1.96 -0.01 -8.38
C ASN A 224 -1.62 1.25 -7.54
N TYR A 225 -1.02 1.11 -6.35
CA TYR A 225 -0.81 2.22 -5.44
C TYR A 225 0.11 3.31 -6.02
N GLN A 226 1.14 2.90 -6.78
CA GLN A 226 2.11 3.83 -7.38
C GLN A 226 1.65 4.46 -8.70
N THR A 227 0.49 4.05 -9.24
CA THR A 227 0.00 4.54 -10.55
C THR A 227 -0.18 6.05 -10.61
N ASN A 228 -0.57 6.70 -9.51
CA ASN A 228 -0.77 8.15 -9.48
C ASN A 228 0.50 8.95 -9.19
N GLN A 229 1.59 8.28 -8.79
CA GLN A 229 2.86 8.93 -8.45
C GLN A 229 3.97 8.67 -9.48
N TYR A 230 4.12 7.42 -9.91
CA TYR A 230 5.16 6.98 -10.85
C TYR A 230 4.58 6.21 -12.04
N GLY A 231 3.25 6.23 -12.22
CA GLY A 231 2.62 5.57 -13.36
C GLY A 231 2.76 4.05 -13.37
N THR A 232 3.22 3.43 -12.29
CA THR A 232 3.58 2.00 -12.27
C THR A 232 2.42 1.11 -11.79
N LEU A 233 2.18 0.01 -12.49
CA LEU A 233 1.37 -1.13 -12.02
C LEU A 233 2.28 -2.27 -11.56
N THR A 234 1.86 -3.07 -10.58
CA THR A 234 2.50 -4.37 -10.32
C THR A 234 1.61 -5.48 -10.83
N LEU A 235 2.20 -6.39 -11.60
CA LEU A 235 1.55 -7.51 -12.24
C LEU A 235 2.07 -8.84 -11.69
N THR A 236 1.21 -9.85 -11.71
CA THR A 236 1.56 -11.26 -11.49
C THR A 236 1.01 -12.10 -12.63
N PRO A 237 1.72 -13.15 -13.09
CA PRO A 237 1.18 -14.06 -14.10
C PRO A 237 -0.01 -14.85 -13.52
N GLY A 238 -1.00 -15.15 -14.38
CA GLY A 238 -2.21 -15.90 -14.03
C GLY A 238 -3.42 -15.02 -13.73
N GLU A 239 -4.48 -15.66 -13.21
CA GLU A 239 -5.83 -15.11 -13.08
C GLU A 239 -6.15 -14.50 -11.70
N ALA A 240 -5.18 -14.46 -10.77
CA ALA A 240 -5.44 -14.01 -9.41
C ALA A 240 -4.34 -13.06 -8.91
N PRO A 241 -4.70 -12.04 -8.10
CA PRO A 241 -3.72 -11.20 -7.43
C PRO A 241 -2.97 -11.99 -6.34
N LEU A 242 -1.81 -11.46 -5.93
CA LEU A 242 -1.03 -12.02 -4.83
C LEU A 242 -1.76 -11.80 -3.50
N ARG A 243 -1.62 -12.77 -2.59
CA ARG A 243 -2.29 -12.77 -1.28
C ARG A 243 -1.32 -12.41 -0.16
N SER A 244 -1.82 -11.73 0.87
CA SER A 244 -1.07 -11.50 2.10
C SER A 244 -0.71 -12.83 2.76
N ALA A 245 0.57 -13.01 3.11
CA ALA A 245 1.07 -14.30 3.60
C ALA A 245 0.31 -14.81 4.84
N THR A 246 0.17 -13.98 5.87
CA THR A 246 -0.54 -14.35 7.12
C THR A 246 -2.07 -14.36 7.00
N ASP A 247 -2.62 -14.16 5.80
CA ASP A 247 -4.03 -14.44 5.50
C ASP A 247 -4.22 -15.88 5.01
N VAL A 248 -3.16 -16.46 4.41
CA VAL A 248 -3.19 -17.80 3.80
C VAL A 248 -2.50 -18.84 4.67
N VAL A 249 -1.35 -18.51 5.24
CA VAL A 249 -0.50 -19.41 6.02
C VAL A 249 -0.21 -18.87 7.41
N ALA A 250 0.15 -19.76 8.34
CA ALA A 250 0.49 -19.36 9.70
C ALA A 250 1.72 -18.42 9.75
N PRO A 251 1.78 -17.50 10.73
CA PRO A 251 2.96 -16.67 10.99
C PRO A 251 4.25 -17.48 11.17
N GLY A 252 5.38 -16.82 10.93
CA GLY A 252 6.72 -17.40 11.09
C GLY A 252 7.35 -17.79 9.75
N GLN A 253 8.10 -18.90 9.73
CA GLN A 253 8.89 -19.28 8.55
C GLN A 253 8.01 -19.53 7.32
N THR A 254 6.85 -20.17 7.47
CA THR A 254 5.94 -20.41 6.35
C THR A 254 5.43 -19.11 5.72
N ALA A 255 5.14 -18.08 6.52
CA ALA A 255 4.77 -16.77 5.99
C ALA A 255 5.91 -16.09 5.23
N ARG A 256 7.17 -16.24 5.71
CA ARG A 256 8.36 -15.74 5.01
C ARG A 256 8.56 -16.42 3.66
N ASP A 257 8.41 -17.75 3.62
CA ASP A 257 8.55 -18.54 2.40
C ASP A 257 7.44 -18.19 1.39
N TYR A 258 6.21 -18.01 1.88
CA TYR A 258 5.08 -17.57 1.05
C TYR A 258 5.31 -16.17 0.46
N GLU A 259 5.82 -15.24 1.25
CA GLU A 259 6.11 -13.89 0.78
C GLU A 259 7.29 -13.85 -0.20
N ALA A 260 8.31 -14.69 0.00
CA ALA A 260 9.38 -14.87 -1.00
C ALA A 260 8.82 -15.39 -2.33
N ALA A 261 7.86 -16.33 -2.29
CA ALA A 261 7.18 -16.81 -3.49
C ALA A 261 6.26 -15.76 -4.13
N ASN A 262 5.66 -14.85 -3.36
CA ASN A 262 4.95 -13.69 -3.89
C ASN A 262 5.92 -12.75 -4.62
N ALA A 263 7.02 -12.37 -3.97
CA ALA A 263 8.01 -11.46 -4.53
C ALA A 263 8.59 -11.99 -5.87
N ALA A 264 8.86 -13.29 -5.96
CA ALA A 264 9.36 -13.92 -7.19
C ALA A 264 8.37 -13.93 -8.37
N ARG A 265 7.08 -13.60 -8.13
CA ARG A 265 6.03 -13.55 -9.16
C ARG A 265 5.51 -12.14 -9.44
N ALA A 266 6.04 -11.13 -8.76
CA ALA A 266 5.67 -9.75 -8.95
C ALA A 266 6.63 -9.07 -9.93
N ILE A 267 6.08 -8.34 -10.91
CA ILE A 267 6.87 -7.48 -11.79
C ILE A 267 6.13 -6.16 -12.04
N ALA A 268 6.86 -5.06 -12.02
CA ALA A 268 6.30 -3.75 -12.33
C ALA A 268 6.14 -3.56 -13.85
N LEU A 269 5.04 -2.95 -14.27
CA LEU A 269 4.85 -2.35 -15.58
C LEU A 269 4.92 -0.83 -15.42
N ASP A 270 5.94 -0.22 -15.98
CA ASP A 270 6.23 1.21 -15.81
C ASP A 270 5.51 2.08 -16.85
N ASP A 271 5.64 3.41 -16.75
CA ASP A 271 5.03 4.36 -17.70
C ASP A 271 6.02 5.00 -18.70
N GLY A 272 7.29 4.58 -18.68
CA GLY A 272 8.30 5.12 -19.58
C GLY A 272 9.05 6.35 -19.07
N THR A 273 8.89 6.75 -17.80
CA THR A 273 9.54 7.94 -17.25
C THR A 273 10.00 7.77 -15.80
N ASN A 274 10.93 8.62 -15.34
CA ASN A 274 11.32 8.72 -13.92
C ASN A 274 10.54 9.84 -13.19
N THR A 275 9.49 10.35 -13.82
CA THR A 275 8.81 11.56 -13.37
C THR A 275 7.84 11.27 -12.23
N ASN A 276 7.93 12.04 -11.14
CA ASN A 276 6.88 12.07 -10.13
C ASN A 276 5.68 12.86 -10.67
N LEU A 277 4.61 12.16 -11.00
CA LEU A 277 3.41 12.70 -11.66
C LEU A 277 2.53 13.58 -10.76
N GLN A 278 2.88 13.72 -9.48
CA GLN A 278 2.17 14.58 -8.51
C GLN A 278 2.80 15.96 -8.39
N LYS A 279 3.76 16.33 -9.24
CA LYS A 279 4.55 17.57 -9.11
C LYS A 279 4.66 18.37 -10.40
N GLY A 280 4.56 19.69 -10.27
CA GLY A 280 4.90 20.63 -11.34
C GLY A 280 4.10 20.37 -12.61
N ALA A 281 4.75 20.47 -13.78
CA ALA A 281 4.09 20.24 -15.08
C ALA A 281 3.52 18.80 -15.22
N ALA A 282 4.00 17.84 -14.45
CA ALA A 282 3.56 16.45 -14.54
C ALA A 282 2.13 16.24 -14.03
N THR A 283 1.58 17.16 -13.23
CA THR A 283 0.15 17.11 -12.83
C THR A 283 -0.79 17.35 -14.01
N GLU A 284 -0.28 17.85 -15.13
CA GLU A 284 -1.02 18.06 -16.38
C GLU A 284 -0.80 16.94 -17.40
N ALA A 285 -0.06 15.88 -17.05
CA ALA A 285 0.08 14.71 -17.90
C ALA A 285 -1.00 13.67 -17.56
N ALA A 286 -1.65 13.11 -18.59
CA ALA A 286 -2.60 12.02 -18.40
C ALA A 286 -1.92 10.77 -17.81
N TYR A 287 -2.54 10.17 -16.79
CA TYR A 287 -2.09 8.90 -16.23
C TYR A 287 -2.26 7.75 -17.23
N ALA A 288 -1.19 7.00 -17.48
CA ALA A 288 -1.17 5.94 -18.48
C ALA A 288 -2.26 4.88 -18.27
N TYR A 289 -2.47 4.47 -17.01
CA TYR A 289 -3.30 3.31 -16.66
C TYR A 289 -4.57 3.65 -15.87
N LEU A 290 -4.82 4.94 -15.60
CA LEU A 290 -6.00 5.40 -14.86
C LEU A 290 -6.89 6.37 -15.65
N ALA A 291 -6.37 7.00 -16.70
CA ALA A 291 -7.15 7.88 -17.55
C ALA A 291 -8.05 7.09 -18.52
N ASN A 292 -8.97 7.78 -19.19
CA ASN A 292 -9.80 7.24 -20.29
C ASN A 292 -10.84 6.18 -19.90
N GLY A 293 -11.30 6.15 -18.65
CA GLY A 293 -12.53 5.42 -18.28
C GLY A 293 -12.39 3.92 -18.05
N SER A 294 -11.17 3.37 -17.97
CA SER A 294 -10.91 1.99 -17.51
C SER A 294 -9.87 2.02 -16.40
N PRO A 295 -10.28 2.15 -15.13
CA PRO A 295 -9.36 2.28 -14.02
C PRO A 295 -8.60 0.96 -13.82
N ALA A 296 -7.28 1.03 -13.77
CA ALA A 296 -6.45 -0.10 -13.34
C ALA A 296 -6.75 -0.47 -11.89
N ARG A 297 -7.53 -1.55 -11.70
CA ARG A 297 -7.99 -2.04 -10.40
C ARG A 297 -7.30 -3.37 -10.08
N VAL A 298 -6.96 -3.60 -8.82
CA VAL A 298 -6.40 -4.90 -8.38
C VAL A 298 -7.41 -6.01 -8.69
N GLY A 299 -6.92 -7.13 -9.20
CA GLY A 299 -7.72 -8.25 -9.70
C GLY A 299 -8.16 -8.12 -11.16
N TYR A 300 -8.01 -6.97 -11.81
CA TYR A 300 -8.25 -6.88 -13.26
C TYR A 300 -7.13 -7.53 -14.06
N HIS A 301 -7.52 -8.02 -15.24
CA HIS A 301 -6.60 -8.69 -16.15
C HIS A 301 -5.99 -7.72 -17.15
N VAL A 302 -4.77 -8.03 -17.53
CA VAL A 302 -3.90 -7.29 -18.43
C VAL A 302 -3.51 -8.22 -19.57
N ALA A 303 -3.75 -7.78 -20.80
CA ALA A 303 -3.24 -8.41 -22.00
C ALA A 303 -2.25 -7.47 -22.70
N PHE A 304 -1.05 -7.97 -22.98
CA PHE A 304 -0.04 -7.21 -23.72
C PHE A 304 -0.37 -7.22 -25.22
N THR A 305 -0.54 -6.03 -25.78
CA THR A 305 -0.79 -5.79 -27.20
C THR A 305 0.47 -5.38 -27.96
N LYS A 306 1.53 -4.99 -27.23
CA LYS A 306 2.85 -4.63 -27.76
C LYS A 306 3.94 -5.26 -26.89
N PRO A 307 5.13 -5.51 -27.47
CA PRO A 307 6.31 -5.87 -26.69
C PRO A 307 6.69 -4.79 -25.66
N VAL A 308 7.48 -5.20 -24.68
CA VAL A 308 8.09 -4.35 -23.63
C VAL A 308 9.58 -4.64 -23.55
N VAL A 309 10.34 -3.76 -22.91
CA VAL A 309 11.76 -3.99 -22.60
C VAL A 309 11.89 -4.39 -21.14
N LEU A 310 12.73 -5.37 -20.83
CA LEU A 310 13.05 -5.70 -19.43
C LEU A 310 14.25 -4.85 -18.98
N GLU A 311 14.10 -3.98 -17.99
CA GLU A 311 15.22 -3.16 -17.49
C GLU A 311 15.22 -3.08 -15.96
N PRO A 312 16.39 -3.04 -15.30
CA PRO A 312 16.48 -2.71 -13.89
C PRO A 312 16.19 -1.22 -13.69
N ARG A 313 15.13 -0.92 -12.94
CA ARG A 313 14.71 0.42 -12.56
C ARG A 313 14.28 0.42 -11.09
N HIS A 314 14.62 1.49 -10.37
CA HIS A 314 14.20 1.67 -8.98
C HIS A 314 14.58 0.50 -8.04
N GLY A 315 15.65 -0.25 -8.35
CA GLY A 315 16.13 -1.38 -7.55
C GLY A 315 15.50 -2.74 -7.88
N SER A 316 14.77 -2.87 -8.99
CA SER A 316 14.18 -4.13 -9.47
C SER A 316 14.04 -4.16 -10.99
N PHE A 317 13.95 -5.34 -11.60
CA PHE A 317 13.56 -5.45 -13.01
C PHE A 317 12.08 -5.07 -13.22
N VAL A 318 11.83 -4.31 -14.28
CA VAL A 318 10.50 -3.85 -14.68
C VAL A 318 10.25 -4.13 -16.16
N PHE A 319 8.98 -4.25 -16.53
CA PHE A 319 8.54 -4.12 -17.91
C PHE A 319 8.42 -2.64 -18.27
N GLN A 320 9.32 -2.17 -19.11
CA GLN A 320 9.30 -0.83 -19.69
C GLN A 320 8.54 -0.84 -21.01
N PRO A 321 7.51 0.02 -21.20
CA PRO A 321 6.89 0.23 -22.50
C PRO A 321 7.94 0.68 -23.54
N THR A 322 7.82 0.28 -24.81
CA THR A 322 8.83 0.65 -25.85
C THR A 322 8.85 2.15 -26.21
N SER A 323 7.94 2.95 -25.65
CA SER A 323 7.86 4.39 -25.77
C SER A 323 7.17 4.94 -24.53
N MET A 324 7.41 6.20 -24.17
CA MET A 324 6.73 6.82 -23.04
C MET A 324 5.20 6.78 -23.19
N VAL A 325 4.52 6.29 -22.15
CA VAL A 325 3.05 6.23 -22.06
C VAL A 325 2.49 7.22 -21.02
N ALA A 326 3.33 7.76 -20.14
CA ALA A 326 2.99 8.93 -19.34
C ALA A 326 2.57 10.10 -20.26
N GLY A 327 1.39 10.69 -20.02
CA GLY A 327 0.81 11.70 -20.91
C GLY A 327 0.25 11.16 -22.23
N HIS A 328 0.41 9.85 -22.50
CA HIS A 328 0.04 9.19 -23.75
C HIS A 328 -0.62 7.82 -23.50
N PRO A 329 -1.78 7.77 -22.83
CA PRO A 329 -2.47 6.51 -22.54
C PRO A 329 -2.83 5.70 -23.81
N ASP A 330 -2.97 6.36 -24.97
CA ASP A 330 -3.15 5.72 -26.28
C ASP A 330 -1.95 4.87 -26.74
N ARG A 331 -0.77 5.12 -26.16
CA ARG A 331 0.45 4.37 -26.45
C ARG A 331 0.63 3.13 -25.58
N SER A 332 -0.21 2.93 -24.56
CA SER A 332 -0.15 1.79 -23.63
C SER A 332 0.19 0.47 -24.34
N PRO A 333 1.14 -0.33 -23.81
CA PRO A 333 1.43 -1.64 -24.36
C PRO A 333 0.37 -2.68 -23.98
N VAL A 334 -0.59 -2.31 -23.13
CA VAL A 334 -1.58 -3.23 -22.57
C VAL A 334 -3.01 -2.75 -22.74
N THR A 335 -3.92 -3.72 -22.81
CA THR A 335 -5.36 -3.53 -22.58
C THR A 335 -5.71 -4.09 -21.21
N ILE A 336 -6.49 -3.33 -20.43
CA ILE A 336 -6.99 -3.74 -19.12
C ILE A 336 -8.46 -4.14 -19.27
N THR A 337 -8.83 -5.29 -18.71
CA THR A 337 -10.20 -5.81 -18.76
C THR A 337 -10.71 -6.11 -17.36
N GLY A 338 -11.93 -5.67 -17.09
CA GLY A 338 -12.62 -5.86 -15.82
C GLY A 338 -13.78 -4.88 -15.71
N GLU A 339 -14.68 -5.14 -14.77
CA GLU A 339 -15.83 -4.27 -14.49
C GLU A 339 -15.90 -4.00 -13.00
N ARG A 340 -16.22 -2.74 -12.64
CA ARG A 340 -16.31 -2.35 -11.24
C ARG A 340 -17.48 -3.08 -10.60
N PRO A 341 -17.30 -3.71 -9.42
CA PRO A 341 -18.34 -4.54 -8.83
C PRO A 341 -19.50 -3.69 -8.30
N SER A 342 -20.71 -4.07 -8.69
CA SER A 342 -21.93 -3.56 -8.05
C SER A 342 -22.05 -4.05 -6.61
N ALA A 343 -22.91 -3.41 -5.82
CA ALA A 343 -23.19 -3.84 -4.46
C ALA A 343 -23.68 -5.30 -4.43
N PRO A 344 -23.10 -6.17 -3.58
CA PRO A 344 -23.49 -7.57 -3.52
C PRO A 344 -24.84 -7.73 -2.83
N THR A 345 -25.44 -8.91 -2.98
CA THR A 345 -26.65 -9.29 -2.24
C THR A 345 -26.36 -10.47 -1.33
N VAL A 346 -27.08 -10.52 -0.21
CA VAL A 346 -27.08 -11.65 0.74
C VAL A 346 -28.52 -12.06 1.03
N GLY A 347 -28.71 -13.31 1.44
CA GLY A 347 -30.03 -13.81 1.86
C GLY A 347 -30.48 -13.22 3.21
N GLY A 348 -31.62 -13.70 3.70
CA GLY A 348 -32.19 -13.29 4.99
C GLY A 348 -33.14 -12.10 4.88
N ASP A 349 -33.79 -11.80 6.00
CA ASP A 349 -34.78 -10.72 6.15
C ASP A 349 -34.22 -9.46 6.86
N THR A 350 -33.00 -9.57 7.36
CA THR A 350 -32.30 -8.51 8.10
C THR A 350 -30.85 -8.48 7.67
N ARG A 351 -30.32 -7.29 7.35
CA ARG A 351 -28.94 -7.12 6.89
C ARG A 351 -28.12 -6.27 7.86
N VAL A 352 -26.94 -6.76 8.22
CA VAL A 352 -25.96 -6.03 9.03
C VAL A 352 -24.72 -5.82 8.16
N ALA A 353 -24.08 -4.66 8.25
CA ALA A 353 -22.79 -4.41 7.63
C ALA A 353 -21.77 -3.87 8.64
N THR A 354 -20.49 -4.02 8.33
CA THR A 354 -19.38 -3.29 8.97
C THR A 354 -18.60 -2.54 7.91
N PHE A 355 -18.21 -1.30 8.21
CA PHE A 355 -17.56 -0.44 7.25
C PHE A 355 -16.66 0.61 7.91
N ASN A 356 -15.35 0.43 7.74
CA ASN A 356 -14.37 1.47 8.00
C ASN A 356 -14.47 2.55 6.90
N VAL A 357 -14.86 3.77 7.29
CA VAL A 357 -15.16 4.87 6.35
C VAL A 357 -14.01 5.89 6.18
N LEU A 358 -12.78 5.52 6.54
CA LEU A 358 -11.55 6.32 6.30
C LEU A 358 -11.64 7.77 6.83
N ASN A 359 -11.44 7.93 8.14
CA ASN A 359 -11.47 9.21 8.88
C ASN A 359 -12.64 10.14 8.45
N TYR A 360 -13.89 9.74 8.69
CA TYR A 360 -15.03 10.65 8.55
C TYR A 360 -15.04 11.65 9.73
N PHE A 361 -14.42 12.80 9.48
CA PHE A 361 -14.31 13.92 10.40
C PHE A 361 -15.03 15.11 9.81
N SER A 362 -16.05 15.57 10.51
CA SER A 362 -16.84 16.73 10.12
C SER A 362 -16.20 18.04 10.55
N ASP A 363 -15.32 18.01 11.55
CA ASP A 363 -14.45 19.13 11.88
C ASP A 363 -13.22 19.14 10.97
N LEU A 364 -12.91 20.31 10.41
CA LEU A 364 -12.04 20.41 9.25
C LEU A 364 -10.67 20.98 9.58
N GLY A 365 -9.67 20.54 8.84
CA GLY A 365 -8.29 21.04 9.01
C GLY A 365 -8.15 22.56 8.87
N VAL A 366 -8.98 23.21 8.05
CA VAL A 366 -8.99 24.67 7.86
C VAL A 366 -9.41 25.42 9.12
N ASP A 367 -10.19 24.79 9.99
CA ASP A 367 -10.72 25.39 11.22
C ASP A 367 -9.80 25.14 12.45
N GLU A 368 -8.82 24.24 12.33
CA GLU A 368 -7.83 23.96 13.39
C GLU A 368 -6.58 24.86 13.27
N ALA A 369 -6.32 25.66 14.31
CA ALA A 369 -5.18 26.56 14.36
C ALA A 369 -3.83 25.81 14.21
N GLY A 370 -3.04 26.19 13.20
CA GLY A 370 -1.72 25.61 12.94
C GLY A 370 -1.73 24.33 12.11
N CYS A 371 -2.92 23.78 11.80
CA CYS A 371 -3.07 22.64 10.90
C CYS A 371 -2.52 22.95 9.51
N LYS A 372 -1.92 21.94 8.88
CA LYS A 372 -1.47 21.96 7.49
C LYS A 372 -2.33 21.01 6.68
N GLY A 373 -2.11 20.96 5.38
CA GLY A 373 -2.72 19.93 4.56
C GLY A 373 -1.80 19.43 3.45
N TYR A 374 -2.23 18.34 2.84
CA TYR A 374 -1.68 17.88 1.57
C TYR A 374 -2.35 18.68 0.44
N PRO A 375 -1.58 19.45 -0.35
CA PRO A 375 -2.14 20.28 -1.42
C PRO A 375 -2.45 19.47 -2.68
N ASP A 376 -3.52 19.84 -3.37
CA ASP A 376 -3.76 19.47 -4.76
C ASP A 376 -2.76 20.16 -5.72
N ARG A 377 -2.91 19.95 -7.03
CA ARG A 377 -2.04 20.57 -8.03
C ARG A 377 -2.07 22.11 -8.04
N LYS A 378 -3.14 22.73 -7.54
CA LYS A 378 -3.31 24.19 -7.46
C LYS A 378 -2.82 24.77 -6.13
N GLY A 379 -2.33 23.93 -5.22
CA GLY A 379 -1.89 24.35 -3.88
C GLY A 379 -3.00 24.39 -2.84
N THR A 380 -4.22 23.97 -3.18
CA THR A 380 -5.37 23.93 -2.26
C THR A 380 -5.26 22.68 -1.39
N PHE A 381 -5.28 22.83 -0.07
CA PHE A 381 -5.21 21.70 0.84
C PHE A 381 -6.50 20.85 0.79
N VAL A 382 -6.32 19.54 0.62
CA VAL A 382 -7.40 18.54 0.48
C VAL A 382 -7.55 17.71 1.75
N THR A 383 -6.45 17.21 2.31
CA THR A 383 -6.44 16.33 3.50
C THR A 383 -5.66 16.98 4.63
N ALA A 384 -6.19 16.91 5.84
CA ALA A 384 -5.58 17.43 7.05
C ALA A 384 -4.22 16.77 7.33
N LYS A 385 -3.25 17.57 7.80
CA LYS A 385 -1.89 17.14 8.10
C LYS A 385 -1.34 17.90 9.30
N LYS A 386 -0.76 17.17 10.27
CA LYS A 386 -0.21 17.74 11.52
C LYS A 386 -1.27 18.52 12.32
N CYS A 387 -2.44 17.93 12.46
CA CYS A 387 -3.60 18.43 13.21
C CYS A 387 -4.10 17.32 14.15
N LYS A 388 -5.00 17.65 15.07
CA LYS A 388 -5.79 16.67 15.81
C LYS A 388 -6.91 16.09 14.94
N VAL A 389 -7.62 16.95 14.19
CA VAL A 389 -8.58 16.48 13.19
C VAL A 389 -7.84 15.61 12.17
N ARG A 390 -8.52 14.54 11.75
CA ARG A 390 -8.08 13.66 10.67
C ARG A 390 -9.06 13.84 9.51
N GLY A 391 -8.77 13.28 8.34
CA GLY A 391 -9.70 13.42 7.21
C GLY A 391 -9.57 14.74 6.44
N ALA A 392 -10.69 15.33 6.02
CA ALA A 392 -10.72 16.46 5.09
C ALA A 392 -10.14 17.77 5.66
N PHE A 393 -9.42 18.52 4.82
CA PHE A 393 -8.91 19.84 5.20
C PHE A 393 -9.97 20.93 5.01
N SER A 394 -10.75 20.89 3.93
CA SER A 394 -11.69 21.95 3.54
C SER A 394 -13.11 21.44 3.38
N ARG A 395 -14.09 22.36 3.34
CA ARG A 395 -15.51 22.02 3.14
C ARG A 395 -15.76 21.32 1.81
N GLU A 396 -15.02 21.70 0.77
CA GLU A 396 -15.11 21.07 -0.55
C GLU A 396 -14.55 19.64 -0.53
N ALA A 397 -13.38 19.44 0.09
CA ALA A 397 -12.81 18.11 0.25
C ALA A 397 -13.71 17.19 1.10
N PHE A 398 -14.32 17.74 2.14
CA PHE A 398 -15.27 17.02 2.97
C PHE A 398 -16.54 16.68 2.20
N ALA A 399 -17.08 17.58 1.38
CA ALA A 399 -18.24 17.28 0.54
C ALA A 399 -17.96 16.11 -0.43
N ASN A 400 -16.75 16.03 -0.99
CA ASN A 400 -16.35 14.89 -1.83
C ASN A 400 -16.27 13.58 -1.02
N GLN A 401 -15.69 13.63 0.19
CA GLN A 401 -15.62 12.47 1.08
C GLN A 401 -17.02 11.99 1.50
N GLU A 402 -17.85 12.91 2.00
CA GLU A 402 -19.21 12.65 2.49
C GLU A 402 -20.11 12.09 1.39
N ALA A 403 -20.07 12.65 0.17
CA ALA A 403 -20.86 12.15 -0.95
C ALA A 403 -20.53 10.68 -1.31
N LYS A 404 -19.23 10.32 -1.32
CA LYS A 404 -18.80 8.94 -1.58
C LYS A 404 -19.25 7.97 -0.49
N ILE A 405 -19.08 8.35 0.78
CA ILE A 405 -19.47 7.52 1.92
C ILE A 405 -20.99 7.34 1.97
N VAL A 406 -21.76 8.41 1.74
CA VAL A 406 -23.23 8.36 1.65
C VAL A 406 -23.67 7.43 0.51
N SER A 407 -23.07 7.56 -0.67
CA SER A 407 -23.34 6.70 -1.82
C SER A 407 -23.07 5.23 -1.49
N ALA A 408 -21.94 4.92 -0.85
CA ALA A 408 -21.59 3.55 -0.46
C ALA A 408 -22.55 2.96 0.60
N ILE A 409 -22.85 3.71 1.67
CA ILE A 409 -23.74 3.25 2.74
C ILE A 409 -25.17 3.03 2.21
N ASN A 410 -25.70 3.95 1.41
CA ASN A 410 -27.04 3.80 0.84
C ASN A 410 -27.12 2.65 -0.19
N ALA A 411 -26.03 2.37 -0.92
CA ALA A 411 -25.97 1.26 -1.87
C ALA A 411 -25.82 -0.13 -1.23
N LEU A 412 -25.26 -0.23 -0.01
CA LEU A 412 -25.15 -1.49 0.73
C LEU A 412 -26.52 -2.12 1.05
N ASP A 413 -27.55 -1.30 1.12
CA ASP A 413 -28.91 -1.70 1.50
C ASP A 413 -28.99 -2.53 2.80
N ALA A 414 -28.14 -2.18 3.77
CA ALA A 414 -28.13 -2.77 5.11
C ALA A 414 -29.21 -2.14 6.01
N ASP A 415 -29.65 -2.89 7.02
CA ASP A 415 -30.56 -2.42 8.08
C ASP A 415 -29.80 -1.85 9.28
N VAL A 416 -28.60 -2.38 9.56
CA VAL A 416 -27.65 -1.90 10.57
C VAL A 416 -26.28 -1.78 9.92
N VAL A 417 -25.56 -0.69 10.16
CA VAL A 417 -24.15 -0.54 9.78
C VAL A 417 -23.32 -0.21 11.01
N ALA A 418 -22.37 -1.08 11.33
CA ALA A 418 -21.25 -0.81 12.22
C ALA A 418 -20.23 0.04 11.47
N LEU A 419 -19.89 1.20 12.03
CA LEU A 419 -18.96 2.14 11.41
C LEU A 419 -17.70 2.25 12.25
N GLU A 420 -16.56 2.16 11.59
CA GLU A 420 -15.25 2.49 12.13
C GLU A 420 -14.77 3.82 11.53
N GLU A 421 -13.77 4.46 12.16
CA GLU A 421 -13.19 5.73 11.65
C GLU A 421 -14.16 6.94 11.68
N ILE A 422 -15.10 6.96 12.63
CA ILE A 422 -15.95 8.13 12.91
C ILE A 422 -15.24 9.06 13.89
N GLU A 423 -15.27 10.36 13.64
CA GLU A 423 -14.75 11.36 14.58
C GLU A 423 -15.43 11.31 15.95
N ASN A 424 -14.63 11.57 16.99
CA ASN A 424 -15.07 11.91 18.33
C ASN A 424 -14.79 13.41 18.61
N PRO A 425 -15.79 14.30 18.43
CA PRO A 425 -15.60 15.75 18.58
C PRO A 425 -15.12 16.18 19.97
N VAL A 426 -15.48 15.41 21.00
CA VAL A 426 -15.08 15.67 22.39
C VAL A 426 -13.58 15.42 22.56
N ALA A 427 -13.07 14.29 22.04
CA ALA A 427 -11.66 13.94 22.11
C ALA A 427 -10.77 14.84 21.23
N VAL A 428 -11.28 15.29 20.08
CA VAL A 428 -10.62 16.31 19.25
C VAL A 428 -10.54 17.65 20.02
N GLY A 429 -11.58 17.99 20.78
CA GLY A 429 -11.69 19.19 21.60
C GLY A 429 -12.42 20.34 20.92
N VAL A 430 -13.32 20.03 19.99
CA VAL A 430 -14.07 20.98 19.15
C VAL A 430 -15.54 21.10 19.57
N GLY A 431 -16.07 20.13 20.33
CA GLY A 431 -17.44 20.16 20.84
C GLY A 431 -17.62 19.37 22.13
N THR A 432 -18.82 19.46 22.71
CA THR A 432 -19.22 18.69 23.91
C THR A 432 -20.11 17.50 23.59
N ASP A 433 -20.57 17.40 22.34
CA ASP A 433 -21.43 16.32 21.87
C ASP A 433 -20.60 15.26 21.14
N ARG A 434 -20.56 14.05 21.70
CA ARG A 434 -19.83 12.89 21.16
C ARG A 434 -20.46 12.34 19.87
N ASP A 435 -21.75 12.60 19.65
CA ASP A 435 -22.50 12.09 18.50
C ASP A 435 -22.61 13.09 17.35
N ALA A 436 -22.07 14.33 17.47
CA ALA A 436 -22.29 15.39 16.48
C ALA A 436 -21.87 15.00 15.05
N SER A 437 -20.68 14.42 14.85
CA SER A 437 -20.23 13.98 13.52
C SER A 437 -21.09 12.84 12.97
N LEU A 438 -21.53 11.91 13.83
CA LEU A 438 -22.41 10.80 13.44
C LEU A 438 -23.81 11.29 13.06
N ALA A 439 -24.36 12.25 13.81
CA ALA A 439 -25.63 12.88 13.52
C ALA A 439 -25.60 13.60 12.17
N ARG A 440 -24.49 14.27 11.85
CA ARG A 440 -24.26 14.88 10.54
C ARG A 440 -24.26 13.85 9.41
N LEU A 441 -23.57 12.72 9.58
CA LEU A 441 -23.59 11.63 8.60
C LEU A 441 -25.01 11.14 8.35
N VAL A 442 -25.79 10.91 9.43
CA VAL A 442 -27.20 10.50 9.32
C VAL A 442 -28.07 11.56 8.62
N GLU A 443 -27.82 12.84 8.85
CA GLU A 443 -28.50 13.91 8.09
C GLU A 443 -28.18 13.82 6.59
N ALA A 444 -26.92 13.63 6.22
CA ALA A 444 -26.49 13.49 4.84
C ALA A 444 -27.08 12.23 4.17
N LEU A 445 -27.10 11.10 4.89
CA LEU A 445 -27.72 9.86 4.43
C LEU A 445 -29.22 10.03 4.18
N ASN A 446 -29.93 10.68 5.10
CA ASN A 446 -31.36 10.95 4.96
C ASN A 446 -31.70 11.98 3.88
N LYS A 447 -30.78 12.91 3.59
CA LYS A 447 -30.95 13.85 2.47
C LYS A 447 -30.95 13.12 1.13
N ASP A 448 -30.15 12.06 1.01
CA ASP A 448 -30.04 11.25 -0.21
C ASP A 448 -31.13 10.16 -0.28
N ALA A 449 -31.33 9.40 0.80
CA ALA A 449 -32.26 8.27 0.85
C ALA A 449 -33.71 8.62 1.25
N GLY A 450 -33.99 9.89 1.54
CA GLY A 450 -35.26 10.36 2.08
C GLY A 450 -35.28 10.47 3.61
N GLY A 451 -35.98 11.49 4.11
CA GLY A 451 -36.03 11.81 5.54
C GLY A 451 -36.59 10.68 6.39
N GLY A 452 -35.88 10.29 7.44
CA GLY A 452 -36.29 9.24 8.38
C GLY A 452 -35.87 7.82 7.99
N THR A 453 -35.16 7.65 6.87
CA THR A 453 -34.62 6.35 6.44
C THR A 453 -33.55 5.83 7.39
N TRP A 454 -32.72 6.70 7.95
CA TRP A 454 -31.62 6.37 8.85
C TRP A 454 -31.75 7.07 10.20
N ALA A 455 -31.34 6.36 11.25
CA ALA A 455 -31.09 6.88 12.59
C ALA A 455 -29.71 6.40 13.06
N TYR A 456 -29.14 7.06 14.07
CA TYR A 456 -27.94 6.58 14.74
C TYR A 456 -28.27 6.03 16.13
N VAL A 457 -27.45 5.10 16.61
CA VAL A 457 -27.51 4.64 18.00
C VAL A 457 -26.82 5.69 18.87
N PRO A 458 -27.51 6.32 19.83
CA PRO A 458 -26.90 7.31 20.71
C PRO A 458 -25.79 6.71 21.57
N SER A 459 -24.80 7.53 21.87
CA SER A 459 -23.81 7.24 22.91
C SER A 459 -24.50 6.97 24.25
N PRO A 460 -23.99 6.03 25.06
CA PRO A 460 -24.56 5.80 26.39
C PRO A 460 -24.23 6.96 27.33
N GLU A 461 -24.99 7.08 28.43
CA GLU A 461 -24.75 8.11 29.45
C GLU A 461 -23.33 8.01 30.06
N ALA A 462 -22.82 6.79 30.21
CA ALA A 462 -21.47 6.53 30.70
C ALA A 462 -20.51 6.31 29.52
N VAL A 463 -19.59 7.26 29.32
CA VAL A 463 -18.52 7.19 28.33
C VAL A 463 -17.15 7.13 29.02
N PRO A 464 -16.12 6.51 28.40
CA PRO A 464 -14.77 6.50 28.95
C PRO A 464 -14.20 7.91 29.15
N GLU A 465 -13.36 8.11 30.18
CA GLU A 465 -12.69 9.40 30.40
C GLU A 465 -11.61 9.71 29.34
N ALA A 466 -11.01 8.67 28.77
CA ALA A 466 -9.94 8.77 27.79
C ALA A 466 -10.29 7.98 26.53
N GLU A 467 -10.73 8.69 25.50
CA GLU A 467 -11.06 8.13 24.19
C GLU A 467 -10.08 8.62 23.11
N ASP A 468 -9.94 7.81 22.05
CA ASP A 468 -9.28 8.24 20.81
C ASP A 468 -10.14 9.32 20.12
N VAL A 469 -9.50 10.14 19.28
CA VAL A 469 -10.19 11.12 18.40
C VAL A 469 -11.05 10.43 17.34
N ILE A 470 -10.86 9.12 17.19
CA ILE A 470 -11.69 8.23 16.38
C ILE A 470 -12.50 7.33 17.31
N ARG A 471 -13.72 6.99 16.92
CA ARG A 471 -14.58 6.02 17.58
C ARG A 471 -15.28 5.10 16.58
N VAL A 472 -15.84 4.02 17.12
CA VAL A 472 -16.83 3.20 16.40
C VAL A 472 -18.25 3.71 16.69
N ALA A 473 -19.18 3.39 15.80
CA ALA A 473 -20.56 3.83 15.87
C ALA A 473 -21.53 2.85 15.19
N PHE A 474 -22.83 3.03 15.40
CA PHE A 474 -23.87 2.32 14.68
C PHE A 474 -24.88 3.30 14.07
N ILE A 475 -25.25 3.04 12.82
CA ILE A 475 -26.45 3.60 12.18
C ILE A 475 -27.40 2.46 11.81
N TYR A 476 -28.69 2.77 11.72
CA TYR A 476 -29.70 1.77 11.42
C TYR A 476 -30.91 2.36 10.72
N LYS A 477 -31.69 1.51 10.04
CA LYS A 477 -32.97 1.88 9.44
C LYS A 477 -34.11 1.67 10.46
N PRO A 478 -34.73 2.73 11.02
CA PRO A 478 -35.74 2.59 12.07
C PRO A 478 -37.04 1.94 11.60
N ALA A 479 -37.27 1.90 10.27
CA ALA A 479 -38.39 1.17 9.69
C ALA A 479 -38.23 -0.35 9.80
N THR A 480 -37.00 -0.86 9.95
CA THR A 480 -36.72 -2.29 9.94
C THR A 480 -36.21 -2.80 11.27
N VAL A 481 -35.39 -2.04 11.99
CA VAL A 481 -34.81 -2.46 13.27
C VAL A 481 -34.87 -1.34 14.31
N ALA A 482 -34.89 -1.70 15.58
CA ALA A 482 -34.86 -0.77 16.70
C ALA A 482 -33.81 -1.20 17.74
N PRO A 483 -33.01 -0.26 18.27
CA PRO A 483 -32.14 -0.51 19.42
C PRO A 483 -32.95 -0.96 20.64
N VAL A 484 -32.43 -1.94 21.37
CA VAL A 484 -32.97 -2.42 22.64
C VAL A 484 -32.07 -1.91 23.77
N GLY A 485 -32.58 -0.96 24.55
CA GLY A 485 -31.80 -0.33 25.63
C GLY A 485 -30.63 0.54 25.13
N PRO A 486 -29.84 1.12 26.05
CA PRO A 486 -28.67 1.90 25.71
C PRO A 486 -27.55 1.01 25.13
N SER A 487 -26.72 1.61 24.28
CA SER A 487 -25.47 0.98 23.81
C SER A 487 -24.46 0.80 24.94
N LEU A 488 -23.44 -0.03 24.74
CA LEU A 488 -22.43 -0.32 25.77
C LEU A 488 -21.03 -0.18 25.19
N ILE A 489 -20.24 0.74 25.75
CA ILE A 489 -18.82 0.91 25.43
C ILE A 489 -18.01 0.00 26.35
N HIS A 490 -17.13 -0.83 25.77
CA HIS A 490 -16.19 -1.65 26.53
C HIS A 490 -14.93 -0.87 26.87
N ASP A 491 -14.94 -0.21 28.03
CA ASP A 491 -13.78 0.49 28.58
C ASP A 491 -12.85 -0.49 29.31
N ASP A 492 -11.74 -0.84 28.68
CA ASP A 492 -10.79 -1.82 29.18
C ASP A 492 -9.34 -1.41 28.84
N PRO A 493 -8.37 -1.65 29.74
CA PRO A 493 -6.98 -1.27 29.52
C PRO A 493 -6.32 -1.87 28.27
N ALA A 494 -6.87 -2.92 27.67
CA ALA A 494 -6.39 -3.43 26.37
C ALA A 494 -6.63 -2.42 25.23
N PHE A 495 -7.57 -1.48 25.39
CA PHE A 495 -7.94 -0.47 24.41
C PHE A 495 -7.55 0.94 24.87
N THR A 496 -7.80 1.31 26.12
CA THR A 496 -7.66 2.68 26.61
C THR A 496 -6.24 3.25 26.39
N GLY A 497 -6.15 4.34 25.62
CA GLY A 497 -4.87 4.98 25.26
C GLY A 497 -4.04 4.23 24.20
N LEU A 498 -4.55 3.12 23.67
CA LEU A 498 -3.86 2.26 22.69
C LEU A 498 -4.66 2.15 21.38
N ALA A 499 -5.98 1.99 21.45
CA ALA A 499 -6.89 1.85 20.32
C ALA A 499 -8.31 2.32 20.70
N ARG A 500 -9.27 2.09 19.81
CA ARG A 500 -10.67 2.48 19.99
C ARG A 500 -11.39 1.43 20.84
N GLN A 501 -12.19 1.87 21.80
CA GLN A 501 -13.03 0.98 22.61
C GLN A 501 -14.13 0.31 21.74
N PRO A 502 -14.37 -1.00 21.89
CA PRO A 502 -15.49 -1.69 21.24
C PRO A 502 -16.86 -1.14 21.70
N LEU A 503 -17.85 -1.19 20.82
CA LEU A 503 -19.22 -0.74 21.08
C LEU A 503 -20.20 -1.88 20.79
N ALA A 504 -21.05 -2.22 21.76
CA ALA A 504 -22.14 -3.17 21.58
C ALA A 504 -23.49 -2.47 21.51
N GLN A 505 -24.36 -2.97 20.64
CA GLN A 505 -25.78 -2.62 20.61
C GLN A 505 -26.63 -3.88 20.37
N GLU A 506 -27.69 -4.01 21.15
CA GLU A 506 -28.74 -5.00 20.92
C GLU A 506 -29.84 -4.42 20.02
N PHE A 507 -30.34 -5.18 19.07
CA PHE A 507 -31.38 -4.77 18.13
C PHE A 507 -32.55 -5.76 18.12
N ALA A 508 -33.74 -5.24 17.86
CA ALA A 508 -34.94 -6.01 17.58
C ALA A 508 -35.47 -5.65 16.18
N ARG A 509 -36.07 -6.61 15.48
CA ARG A 509 -36.76 -6.31 14.23
C ARG A 509 -38.07 -5.56 14.54
N VAL A 510 -38.32 -4.47 13.81
CA VAL A 510 -39.60 -3.78 13.80
C VAL A 510 -40.50 -4.49 12.78
N THR A 511 -41.36 -5.38 13.27
CA THR A 511 -42.27 -6.16 12.44
C THR A 511 -43.51 -6.60 13.23
N THR A 512 -44.58 -6.92 12.52
CA THR A 512 -45.75 -7.64 13.07
C THR A 512 -45.60 -9.15 12.99
N GLU A 513 -44.65 -9.64 12.18
CA GLU A 513 -44.31 -11.06 12.11
C GLU A 513 -43.52 -11.48 13.35
N ARG A 514 -43.62 -12.75 13.73
CA ARG A 514 -42.85 -13.26 14.86
C ARG A 514 -41.38 -13.35 14.49
N SER A 515 -40.53 -12.66 15.24
CA SER A 515 -39.08 -12.89 15.21
C SER A 515 -38.69 -14.01 16.18
N ALA A 516 -37.89 -14.95 15.71
CA ALA A 516 -37.27 -15.99 16.51
C ALA A 516 -35.82 -16.15 16.01
N PRO A 517 -34.84 -15.46 16.63
CA PRO A 517 -34.81 -14.84 17.97
C PRO A 517 -35.60 -13.52 18.08
N ALA A 518 -35.91 -13.10 19.31
CA ALA A 518 -36.55 -11.79 19.56
C ALA A 518 -35.59 -10.61 19.33
N THR A 519 -34.29 -10.80 19.60
CA THR A 519 -33.25 -9.79 19.47
C THR A 519 -31.92 -10.41 19.05
N PHE A 520 -30.99 -9.58 18.59
CA PHE A 520 -29.61 -9.94 18.28
C PHE A 520 -28.65 -8.81 18.71
N VAL A 521 -27.38 -9.12 18.91
CA VAL A 521 -26.35 -8.17 19.34
C VAL A 521 -25.28 -8.02 18.27
N VAL A 522 -24.85 -6.80 18.03
CA VAL A 522 -23.69 -6.49 17.19
C VAL A 522 -22.66 -5.77 18.05
N ILE A 523 -21.41 -6.23 17.99
CA ILE A 523 -20.26 -5.62 18.68
C ILE A 523 -19.26 -5.17 17.63
N ALA A 524 -19.14 -3.85 17.46
CA ALA A 524 -18.20 -3.21 16.56
C ALA A 524 -16.83 -3.01 17.25
N ASN A 525 -15.74 -3.21 16.52
CA ASN A 525 -14.38 -3.02 17.04
C ASN A 525 -13.45 -2.39 16.00
N HIS A 526 -12.37 -1.76 16.49
CA HIS A 526 -11.28 -1.27 15.64
C HIS A 526 -9.96 -1.42 16.43
N PHE A 527 -9.23 -2.50 16.15
CA PHE A 527 -8.01 -2.87 16.87
C PHE A 527 -6.82 -1.98 16.52
N LYS A 528 -5.75 -2.08 17.31
CA LYS A 528 -4.52 -1.31 17.08
C LYS A 528 -3.93 -1.63 15.70
N SER A 529 -3.64 -0.58 14.91
CA SER A 529 -3.02 -0.74 13.60
C SER A 529 -1.61 -1.35 13.63
N LYS A 530 -1.26 -2.10 12.56
CA LYS A 530 0.04 -2.76 12.35
C LYS A 530 1.19 -1.79 12.03
N GLY A 531 0.88 -0.51 11.77
CA GLY A 531 1.85 0.47 11.25
C GLY A 531 2.77 1.11 12.30
N SER A 532 2.50 0.90 13.59
CA SER A 532 3.30 1.55 14.65
C SER A 532 3.21 0.82 15.98
N VAL A 533 4.30 0.92 16.75
CA VAL A 533 4.37 0.48 18.15
C VAL A 533 4.09 1.70 19.05
N PRO A 534 3.10 1.65 19.95
CA PRO A 534 2.93 2.69 20.95
C PRO A 534 4.19 2.85 21.80
N GLU A 535 4.54 4.09 22.15
CA GLU A 535 5.68 4.35 23.01
C GLU A 535 5.48 3.66 24.37
N GLY A 536 6.51 2.95 24.84
CA GLY A 536 6.44 2.20 26.11
C GLY A 536 5.63 0.89 26.04
N ALA A 537 5.20 0.46 24.85
CA ALA A 537 4.52 -0.83 24.70
C ALA A 537 5.37 -2.01 25.22
N PRO A 538 4.75 -3.05 25.80
CA PRO A 538 5.47 -4.21 26.30
C PRO A 538 6.14 -5.01 25.17
N ALA A 539 6.99 -5.97 25.54
CA ALA A 539 7.63 -6.89 24.59
C ALA A 539 6.61 -7.62 23.70
N GLY A 540 7.02 -7.99 22.49
CA GLY A 540 6.15 -8.66 21.50
C GLY A 540 5.32 -7.72 20.62
N ASN A 541 5.57 -6.41 20.70
CA ASN A 541 4.89 -5.42 19.85
C ASN A 541 5.77 -4.85 18.73
N VAL A 542 7.08 -5.06 18.77
CA VAL A 542 7.96 -4.74 17.63
C VAL A 542 7.82 -5.85 16.60
N ASP A 543 7.75 -5.49 15.33
CA ASP A 543 7.74 -6.44 14.22
C ASP A 543 8.93 -7.41 14.30
N SER A 544 8.63 -8.70 14.39
CA SER A 544 9.62 -9.77 14.47
C SER A 544 9.95 -10.39 13.11
N GLY A 545 9.32 -9.88 12.03
CA GLY A 545 9.42 -10.41 10.67
C GLY A 545 8.70 -11.74 10.51
N ASP A 546 7.75 -12.09 11.37
CA ASP A 546 6.92 -13.30 11.28
C ASP A 546 5.69 -13.12 10.36
N GLY A 547 5.53 -11.92 9.79
CA GLY A 547 4.40 -11.54 8.93
C GLY A 547 3.27 -10.81 9.66
N GLN A 548 3.29 -10.75 11.00
CA GLN A 548 2.19 -10.15 11.76
C GLN A 548 2.31 -8.63 11.93
N GLY A 549 3.48 -8.06 11.68
CA GLY A 549 3.74 -6.62 11.81
C GLY A 549 3.79 -6.15 13.26
N ASN A 550 3.77 -4.83 13.46
CA ASN A 550 3.84 -4.24 14.79
C ASN A 550 2.53 -4.44 15.59
N ALA A 551 2.64 -4.24 16.90
CA ALA A 551 1.55 -4.26 17.88
C ALA A 551 0.79 -5.61 17.99
N ASN A 552 1.42 -6.73 17.62
CA ASN A 552 0.76 -8.03 17.68
C ASN A 552 0.30 -8.42 19.09
N ALA A 553 1.17 -8.32 20.09
CA ALA A 553 0.79 -8.66 21.47
C ALA A 553 -0.36 -7.78 22.01
N ILE A 554 -0.43 -6.50 21.61
CA ILE A 554 -1.57 -5.62 21.93
C ILE A 554 -2.84 -6.13 21.25
N ARG A 555 -2.82 -6.45 19.96
CA ARG A 555 -3.99 -6.98 19.24
C ARG A 555 -4.47 -8.32 19.82
N VAL A 556 -3.56 -9.18 20.29
CA VAL A 556 -3.92 -10.42 21.00
C VAL A 556 -4.62 -10.13 22.33
N ALA A 557 -4.13 -9.15 23.10
CA ALA A 557 -4.79 -8.72 24.34
C ALA A 557 -6.19 -8.11 24.06
N GLN A 558 -6.33 -7.36 22.97
CA GLN A 558 -7.60 -6.82 22.51
C GLN A 558 -8.59 -7.91 22.10
N ALA A 559 -8.14 -8.94 21.38
CA ALA A 559 -8.93 -10.12 21.04
C ALA A 559 -9.47 -10.84 22.28
N ALA A 560 -8.60 -11.10 23.27
CA ALA A 560 -8.99 -11.75 24.51
C ALA A 560 -9.98 -10.89 25.33
N SER A 561 -9.73 -9.58 25.41
CA SER A 561 -10.61 -8.62 26.10
C SER A 561 -11.98 -8.52 25.42
N LEU A 562 -12.02 -8.46 24.09
CA LEU A 562 -13.27 -8.47 23.31
C LEU A 562 -14.08 -9.76 23.53
N ALA A 563 -13.43 -10.93 23.50
CA ALA A 563 -14.11 -12.20 23.77
C ALA A 563 -14.73 -12.24 25.18
N SER A 564 -14.00 -11.74 26.19
CA SER A 564 -14.48 -11.66 27.57
C SER A 564 -15.66 -10.69 27.71
N PHE A 565 -15.65 -9.56 27.00
CA PHE A 565 -16.76 -8.62 26.97
C PHE A 565 -18.00 -9.25 26.32
N ALA A 566 -17.81 -9.90 25.17
CA ALA A 566 -18.89 -10.49 24.38
C ALA A 566 -19.57 -11.69 25.07
N ALA A 567 -18.90 -12.36 26.02
CA ALA A 567 -19.49 -13.43 26.83
C ALA A 567 -20.74 -13.00 27.62
N ARG A 568 -20.91 -11.70 27.87
CA ARG A 568 -22.12 -11.11 28.50
C ARG A 568 -23.39 -11.28 27.67
N PHE A 569 -23.26 -11.58 26.38
CA PHE A 569 -24.35 -11.75 25.42
C PHE A 569 -24.41 -13.19 24.88
N SER A 570 -23.80 -14.15 25.59
CA SER A 570 -23.68 -15.55 25.14
C SER A 570 -25.02 -16.27 24.98
N ASP A 571 -26.08 -15.79 25.63
CA ASP A 571 -27.46 -16.27 25.52
C ASP A 571 -28.21 -15.70 24.30
N LYS A 572 -27.62 -14.73 23.59
CA LYS A 572 -28.21 -14.05 22.44
C LYS A 572 -27.39 -14.30 21.18
N PRO A 573 -28.03 -14.34 20.00
CA PRO A 573 -27.33 -14.26 18.72
C PRO A 573 -26.44 -13.02 18.67
N THR A 574 -25.13 -13.20 18.61
CA THR A 574 -24.15 -12.11 18.69
C THR A 574 -23.15 -12.19 17.54
N LEU A 575 -22.89 -11.04 16.92
CA LEU A 575 -21.85 -10.84 15.92
C LEU A 575 -20.72 -9.95 16.46
N LEU A 576 -19.46 -10.32 16.23
CA LEU A 576 -18.31 -9.41 16.34
C LEU A 576 -17.95 -8.96 14.94
N VAL A 577 -17.90 -7.65 14.71
CA VAL A 577 -17.64 -7.07 13.39
C VAL A 577 -16.66 -5.91 13.51
N GLY A 578 -15.95 -5.61 12.43
CA GLY A 578 -15.07 -4.45 12.34
C GLY A 578 -13.66 -4.77 11.85
N ASP A 579 -12.79 -3.77 11.95
CA ASP A 579 -11.39 -3.85 11.58
C ASP A 579 -10.57 -4.43 12.75
N PHE A 580 -10.26 -5.72 12.67
CA PHE A 580 -9.42 -6.41 13.66
C PHE A 580 -7.93 -6.13 13.43
N ASN A 581 -7.58 -5.38 12.38
CA ASN A 581 -6.22 -5.06 11.97
C ASN A 581 -5.32 -6.30 11.92
N SER A 582 -5.88 -7.47 11.61
CA SER A 582 -5.20 -8.77 11.68
C SER A 582 -5.69 -9.70 10.57
N TYR A 583 -4.76 -10.35 9.87
CA TYR A 583 -5.09 -11.32 8.82
C TYR A 583 -5.55 -12.66 9.40
N SER A 584 -6.20 -13.49 8.59
CA SER A 584 -6.96 -14.67 9.03
C SER A 584 -6.16 -15.74 9.79
N GLN A 585 -4.84 -15.81 9.62
CA GLN A 585 -3.97 -16.78 10.32
C GLN A 585 -3.21 -16.17 11.51
N GLU A 586 -3.40 -14.87 11.80
CA GLU A 586 -2.67 -14.17 12.86
C GLU A 586 -3.23 -14.47 14.25
N ASP A 587 -2.36 -14.30 15.26
CA ASP A 587 -2.65 -14.64 16.65
C ASP A 587 -3.94 -14.01 17.21
N PRO A 588 -4.30 -12.73 16.90
CA PRO A 588 -5.55 -12.14 17.40
C PRO A 588 -6.80 -12.87 16.88
N ILE A 589 -6.78 -13.31 15.62
CA ILE A 589 -7.88 -14.09 15.02
C ILE A 589 -7.94 -15.47 15.66
N LYS A 590 -6.78 -16.13 15.84
CA LYS A 590 -6.70 -17.43 16.52
C LYS A 590 -7.14 -17.38 17.98
N ALA A 591 -6.89 -16.27 18.68
CA ALA A 591 -7.35 -16.07 20.05
C ALA A 591 -8.90 -16.01 20.14
N LEU A 592 -9.56 -15.35 19.18
CA LEU A 592 -11.03 -15.33 19.11
C LEU A 592 -11.61 -16.71 18.77
N GLU A 593 -11.02 -17.39 17.78
CA GLU A 593 -11.40 -18.77 17.41
C GLU A 593 -11.26 -19.74 18.60
N ALA A 594 -10.16 -19.64 19.35
CA ALA A 594 -9.94 -20.43 20.56
C ALA A 594 -10.92 -20.10 21.69
N ALA A 595 -11.47 -18.89 21.73
CA ALA A 595 -12.51 -18.48 22.66
C ALA A 595 -13.94 -18.92 22.24
N GLY A 596 -14.06 -19.68 21.15
CA GLY A 596 -15.33 -20.25 20.68
C GLY A 596 -16.11 -19.37 19.70
N TRP A 597 -15.51 -18.29 19.19
CA TRP A 597 -16.08 -17.47 18.13
C TRP A 597 -15.77 -18.06 16.76
N GLU A 598 -16.79 -18.24 15.92
CA GLU A 598 -16.58 -18.74 14.56
C GLU A 598 -16.43 -17.59 13.60
N ARG A 599 -15.30 -17.53 12.89
CA ARG A 599 -15.10 -16.56 11.80
C ARG A 599 -15.93 -17.00 10.60
N VAL A 600 -16.90 -16.18 10.21
CA VAL A 600 -17.86 -16.46 9.13
C VAL A 600 -17.64 -15.58 7.89
N SER A 601 -16.75 -14.59 7.98
CA SER A 601 -16.21 -13.84 6.84
C SER A 601 -15.08 -14.60 6.12
N GLY A 602 -14.63 -14.06 4.99
CA GLY A 602 -13.53 -14.61 4.19
C GLY A 602 -13.96 -15.42 2.97
N ALA A 603 -15.27 -15.53 2.74
CA ALA A 603 -15.82 -15.83 1.42
C ALA A 603 -15.94 -14.52 0.63
N GLY A 604 -15.32 -14.45 -0.56
CA GLY A 604 -15.33 -13.26 -1.41
C GLY A 604 -13.98 -12.56 -1.52
N GLU A 605 -14.03 -11.30 -1.95
CA GLU A 605 -12.84 -10.46 -2.16
C GLU A 605 -12.20 -10.04 -0.83
N ALA A 606 -10.90 -9.81 -0.87
CA ALA A 606 -10.15 -9.33 0.30
C ALA A 606 -10.64 -7.95 0.75
N SER A 607 -10.69 -7.72 2.06
CA SER A 607 -11.16 -6.44 2.61
C SER A 607 -10.12 -5.31 2.50
N TYR A 608 -8.85 -5.67 2.29
CA TYR A 608 -7.72 -4.74 2.24
C TYR A 608 -6.66 -5.17 1.21
N VAL A 609 -5.94 -4.19 0.66
CA VAL A 609 -4.76 -4.42 -0.19
C VAL A 609 -3.60 -3.58 0.33
N TYR A 610 -2.49 -4.23 0.66
CA TYR A 610 -1.30 -3.55 1.16
C TYR A 610 -0.07 -4.00 0.41
N ALA A 611 0.69 -3.04 -0.12
CA ALA A 611 1.90 -3.29 -0.90
C ALA A 611 1.66 -4.36 -1.99
N GLY A 612 0.52 -4.34 -2.67
CA GLY A 612 0.21 -5.30 -3.72
C GLY A 612 -0.19 -6.71 -3.26
N ARG A 613 -0.45 -6.91 -1.96
CA ARG A 613 -0.93 -8.17 -1.39
C ARG A 613 -2.36 -7.99 -0.89
N SER A 614 -3.27 -8.82 -1.38
CA SER A 614 -4.69 -8.83 -0.99
C SER A 614 -4.92 -9.74 0.22
N GLY A 615 -5.58 -9.24 1.26
CA GLY A 615 -6.02 -10.01 2.42
C GLY A 615 -7.07 -9.28 3.25
N SER A 616 -7.75 -9.97 4.16
CA SER A 616 -8.82 -9.35 4.96
C SER A 616 -8.34 -8.96 6.36
N LEU A 617 -8.58 -7.69 6.73
CA LEU A 617 -8.42 -7.16 8.09
C LEU A 617 -9.77 -6.98 8.79
N ASP A 618 -10.83 -6.83 8.00
CA ASP A 618 -12.21 -6.71 8.44
C ASP A 618 -12.82 -8.11 8.50
N HIS A 619 -13.37 -8.46 9.66
CA HIS A 619 -13.90 -9.79 9.88
C HIS A 619 -15.29 -9.76 10.50
N VAL A 620 -15.99 -10.88 10.31
CA VAL A 620 -17.27 -11.17 10.94
C VAL A 620 -17.11 -12.47 11.71
N PHE A 621 -17.35 -12.42 13.01
CA PHE A 621 -17.44 -13.60 13.86
C PHE A 621 -18.87 -13.76 14.38
N ALA A 622 -19.32 -15.00 14.48
CA ALA A 622 -20.62 -15.35 15.05
C ALA A 622 -20.44 -16.29 16.25
N ASN A 623 -21.28 -16.12 17.26
CA ASN A 623 -21.43 -17.14 18.30
C ASN A 623 -22.38 -18.27 17.86
N ALA A 624 -22.47 -19.33 18.68
CA ALA A 624 -23.31 -20.49 18.41
C ALA A 624 -24.80 -20.15 18.21
N ALA A 625 -25.30 -19.09 18.85
CA ALA A 625 -26.69 -18.65 18.72
C ALA A 625 -26.96 -17.88 17.42
N ALA A 626 -25.97 -17.15 16.88
CA ALA A 626 -26.09 -16.42 15.63
C ALA A 626 -25.90 -17.30 14.39
N LYS A 627 -25.07 -18.35 14.49
CA LYS A 627 -24.74 -19.20 13.34
C LYS A 627 -25.96 -19.74 12.56
N PRO A 628 -27.01 -20.28 13.21
CA PRO A 628 -28.17 -20.81 12.49
C PRO A 628 -28.99 -19.75 11.75
N LEU A 629 -28.79 -18.47 12.06
CA LEU A 629 -29.51 -17.35 11.48
C LEU A 629 -28.80 -16.79 10.25
N LEU A 630 -27.52 -17.11 10.04
CA LEU A 630 -26.74 -16.59 8.93
C LEU A 630 -27.31 -17.08 7.59
N ALA A 631 -27.63 -16.13 6.73
CA ALA A 631 -28.10 -16.35 5.36
C ALA A 631 -27.07 -15.95 4.30
N GLY A 632 -25.87 -15.55 4.73
CA GLY A 632 -24.74 -15.22 3.87
C GLY A 632 -23.84 -14.16 4.49
N VAL A 633 -22.56 -14.18 4.15
CA VAL A 633 -21.59 -13.13 4.45
C VAL A 633 -20.76 -12.90 3.19
N THR A 634 -20.58 -11.64 2.78
CA THR A 634 -19.79 -11.30 1.60
C THR A 634 -19.15 -9.92 1.74
N SER A 635 -17.96 -9.77 1.18
CA SER A 635 -17.30 -8.46 1.01
C SER A 635 -17.82 -7.75 -0.24
N TRP A 636 -18.00 -6.43 -0.19
CA TRP A 636 -18.18 -5.61 -1.39
C TRP A 636 -16.86 -4.95 -1.78
N ALA A 637 -16.28 -5.39 -2.89
CA ALA A 637 -14.98 -4.93 -3.35
C ALA A 637 -15.00 -3.51 -3.98
N VAL A 638 -15.52 -2.54 -3.26
CA VAL A 638 -15.76 -1.17 -3.74
C VAL A 638 -14.56 -0.25 -3.52
N ASN A 639 -13.63 -0.63 -2.65
CA ASN A 639 -12.61 0.24 -2.08
C ASN A 639 -11.17 -0.28 -2.24
N ALA A 640 -10.83 -1.39 -1.58
CA ALA A 640 -9.44 -1.79 -1.37
C ALA A 640 -8.65 -2.03 -2.68
N GLN A 641 -9.34 -2.52 -3.71
CA GLN A 641 -8.76 -2.81 -5.02
C GLN A 641 -8.69 -1.58 -5.94
N GLU A 642 -9.44 -0.51 -5.65
CA GLU A 642 -9.41 0.73 -6.41
C GLU A 642 -8.11 1.51 -6.17
N SER A 643 -7.63 2.22 -7.18
CA SER A 643 -6.45 3.07 -7.01
C SER A 643 -6.75 4.21 -6.03
N ILE A 644 -5.80 4.51 -5.15
CA ILE A 644 -5.84 5.67 -4.25
C ILE A 644 -6.03 7.00 -5.00
N ALA A 645 -5.76 7.03 -6.30
CA ALA A 645 -6.00 8.21 -7.14
C ALA A 645 -7.47 8.67 -7.14
N PHE A 646 -8.42 7.75 -6.97
CA PHE A 646 -9.86 8.03 -6.96
C PHE A 646 -10.39 8.37 -5.55
N GLU A 647 -9.55 8.26 -4.53
CA GLU A 647 -9.90 8.63 -3.16
C GLU A 647 -10.06 10.15 -3.05
N TYR A 648 -10.99 10.63 -2.23
CA TYR A 648 -11.19 12.08 -2.03
C TYR A 648 -9.88 12.79 -1.63
N SER A 649 -8.98 12.10 -0.92
CA SER A 649 -7.69 12.60 -0.44
C SER A 649 -6.68 12.88 -1.57
N ARG A 650 -6.98 12.47 -2.81
CA ARG A 650 -6.20 12.74 -4.03
C ARG A 650 -6.99 13.55 -5.06
N ALA A 651 -8.16 14.06 -4.70
CA ALA A 651 -8.97 14.92 -5.57
C ALA A 651 -8.13 16.12 -6.07
N GLY A 652 -8.17 16.36 -7.38
CA GLY A 652 -7.47 17.49 -8.00
C GLY A 652 -5.95 17.34 -8.13
N MET A 653 -5.36 16.18 -7.82
CA MET A 653 -3.91 15.96 -7.94
C MET A 653 -3.43 15.84 -9.40
N ASN A 654 -4.33 15.55 -10.33
CA ASN A 654 -4.05 15.44 -11.77
C ASN A 654 -5.15 16.10 -12.60
N ALA A 655 -4.80 16.72 -13.72
CA ALA A 655 -5.74 17.45 -14.57
C ALA A 655 -6.65 16.56 -15.43
N HIS A 656 -6.26 15.30 -15.64
CA HIS A 656 -6.96 14.34 -16.50
C HIS A 656 -7.70 13.24 -15.72
N LEU A 657 -7.57 13.22 -14.39
CA LEU A 657 -8.32 12.31 -13.54
C LEU A 657 -9.59 13.00 -13.04
N ALA A 658 -10.74 12.40 -13.32
CA ALA A 658 -12.02 12.90 -12.82
C ALA A 658 -12.10 12.74 -11.29
N VAL A 659 -12.68 13.74 -10.62
CA VAL A 659 -13.11 13.59 -9.22
C VAL A 659 -14.47 12.91 -9.24
N GLU A 660 -14.51 11.65 -8.83
CA GLU A 660 -15.71 10.81 -8.89
C GLU A 660 -16.55 10.88 -7.60
N ALA A 661 -16.91 12.08 -7.15
CA ALA A 661 -17.56 12.26 -5.83
C ALA A 661 -18.97 11.64 -5.72
N ASP A 662 -19.62 11.36 -6.85
CA ASP A 662 -21.01 10.91 -6.97
C ASP A 662 -21.19 9.38 -7.07
N ASN A 663 -20.14 8.62 -6.76
CA ASN A 663 -20.17 7.16 -6.78
C ASN A 663 -19.49 6.54 -5.53
N PRO A 664 -19.72 5.25 -5.22
CA PRO A 664 -19.25 4.65 -3.97
C PRO A 664 -17.78 4.20 -4.00
N TYR A 665 -17.16 4.13 -5.19
CA TYR A 665 -15.84 3.53 -5.39
C TYR A 665 -14.74 4.31 -4.72
N ARG A 666 -13.83 3.64 -4.00
CA ARG A 666 -12.75 4.29 -3.23
C ARG A 666 -13.28 5.37 -2.26
N SER A 667 -14.42 5.10 -1.64
CA SER A 667 -14.93 5.87 -0.49
C SER A 667 -14.08 5.65 0.77
N SER A 668 -13.38 4.52 0.83
CA SER A 668 -12.42 4.14 1.87
C SER A 668 -11.26 3.35 1.26
N ASP A 669 -10.27 2.99 2.07
CA ASP A 669 -9.26 1.98 1.77
C ASP A 669 -9.66 0.56 2.19
N HIS A 670 -10.77 0.42 2.93
CA HIS A 670 -11.35 -0.87 3.36
C HIS A 670 -12.65 -1.19 2.61
N ASN A 671 -12.86 -2.45 2.24
CA ASN A 671 -14.15 -2.92 1.75
C ASN A 671 -15.11 -3.22 2.92
N PRO A 672 -16.40 -2.88 2.81
CA PRO A 672 -17.39 -3.30 3.79
C PRO A 672 -17.73 -4.78 3.68
N GLU A 673 -18.03 -5.41 4.81
CA GLU A 673 -18.60 -6.76 4.88
C GLU A 673 -20.11 -6.67 5.10
N LEU A 674 -20.90 -7.42 4.32
CA LEU A 674 -22.36 -7.49 4.39
C LEU A 674 -22.78 -8.88 4.89
N ILE A 675 -23.65 -8.90 5.90
CA ILE A 675 -24.14 -10.07 6.62
C ILE A 675 -25.66 -10.16 6.46
N GLY A 676 -26.16 -11.30 6.00
CA GLY A 676 -27.57 -11.62 5.97
C GLY A 676 -27.99 -12.45 7.19
N LEU A 677 -29.09 -12.07 7.83
CA LEU A 677 -29.71 -12.78 8.96
C LEU A 677 -31.16 -13.13 8.64
N THR A 678 -31.57 -14.35 8.98
CA THR A 678 -32.97 -14.78 8.98
C THR A 678 -33.47 -14.73 10.42
N LEU A 679 -34.24 -13.69 10.75
CA LEU A 679 -34.81 -13.48 12.08
C LEU A 679 -36.30 -13.79 12.14
N LEU A 680 -36.98 -13.88 10.98
CA LEU A 680 -38.41 -14.13 10.87
C LEU A 680 -38.69 -15.60 10.50
N GLY A 681 -39.83 -16.12 10.93
CA GLY A 681 -40.39 -17.38 10.39
C GLY A 681 -39.85 -18.69 10.97
N GLY A 682 -39.32 -18.73 12.20
CA GLY A 682 -38.95 -19.98 12.87
C GLY A 682 -40.16 -20.73 13.47
N ASP A 683 -40.41 -21.97 13.03
CA ASP A 683 -41.35 -22.89 13.68
C ASP A 683 -40.87 -23.19 15.11
N ALA A 684 -41.74 -23.04 16.11
CA ALA A 684 -41.45 -23.57 17.45
C ALA A 684 -41.33 -25.11 17.36
N PRO A 685 -40.41 -25.75 18.10
CA PRO A 685 -40.55 -27.18 18.36
C PRO A 685 -41.93 -27.38 18.97
N ALA A 686 -42.76 -28.24 18.36
CA ALA A 686 -44.03 -28.62 18.94
C ALA A 686 -43.82 -29.00 20.41
N PRO A 687 -44.67 -28.56 21.36
CA PRO A 687 -44.52 -28.95 22.74
C PRO A 687 -44.54 -30.48 22.77
N THR A 688 -43.42 -31.09 23.17
CA THR A 688 -43.36 -32.52 23.44
C THR A 688 -44.44 -32.82 24.48
N PRO A 689 -45.42 -33.70 24.19
CA PRO A 689 -46.41 -34.07 25.18
C PRO A 689 -45.68 -34.69 26.36
N SER A 690 -45.73 -34.03 27.51
CA SER A 690 -45.17 -34.56 28.75
C SER A 690 -46.01 -35.77 29.16
N THR A 691 -45.48 -36.97 28.94
CA THR A 691 -45.88 -38.15 29.70
C THR A 691 -45.10 -38.16 31.00
N GLU A 692 -45.71 -37.69 32.09
CA GLU A 692 -45.71 -38.35 33.41
C GLU A 692 -46.59 -37.57 34.43
N PRO A 693 -47.14 -38.24 35.47
CA PRO A 693 -48.34 -37.80 36.16
C PRO A 693 -48.10 -36.89 37.38
N SER A 694 -49.15 -36.11 37.65
CA SER A 694 -49.35 -35.26 38.82
C SER A 694 -49.10 -35.96 40.17
N ALA A 695 -48.32 -35.31 41.04
CA ALA A 695 -48.41 -35.47 42.48
C ALA A 695 -48.56 -34.09 43.14
N ALA A 696 -49.55 -33.98 44.03
CA ALA A 696 -49.99 -32.78 44.73
C ALA A 696 -49.09 -32.43 45.95
N PRO A 697 -49.29 -31.26 46.60
CA PRO A 697 -48.25 -30.52 47.31
C PRO A 697 -48.17 -30.82 48.81
N THR A 698 -47.06 -30.44 49.46
CA THR A 698 -46.99 -30.31 50.92
C THR A 698 -46.32 -28.99 51.34
N THR A 699 -46.98 -28.34 52.30
CA THR A 699 -46.77 -27.05 52.96
C THR A 699 -45.72 -27.16 54.09
N GLU A 700 -44.76 -26.22 54.23
CA GLU A 700 -44.69 -25.12 55.23
C GLU A 700 -43.44 -25.25 56.17
N PRO A 701 -43.00 -24.26 57.00
CA PRO A 701 -42.20 -23.09 56.59
C PRO A 701 -41.02 -22.72 57.55
N SER A 702 -40.35 -21.60 57.24
CA SER A 702 -39.68 -20.64 58.14
C SER A 702 -38.22 -20.89 58.59
N ALA A 703 -37.31 -19.95 58.25
CA ALA A 703 -36.91 -18.82 59.13
C ALA A 703 -35.63 -18.12 58.63
N ALA A 704 -35.68 -16.79 58.52
CA ALA A 704 -34.50 -15.91 58.48
C ALA A 704 -34.06 -15.55 59.92
N PRO A 705 -32.81 -15.08 60.17
CA PRO A 705 -32.64 -13.62 60.24
C PRO A 705 -31.22 -13.02 59.92
N SER A 706 -31.25 -11.77 59.45
CA SER A 706 -30.51 -10.57 59.92
C SER A 706 -28.98 -10.34 59.73
N ARG A 707 -28.71 -9.21 59.03
CA ARG A 707 -27.72 -8.11 59.25
C ARG A 707 -26.21 -8.39 59.26
N ALA A 708 -25.45 -7.67 58.40
CA ALA A 708 -24.72 -6.43 58.74
C ALA A 708 -23.58 -6.14 57.73
N ALA A 709 -23.44 -4.88 57.32
CA ALA A 709 -22.20 -4.32 56.74
C ALA A 709 -21.34 -3.70 57.90
N PRO A 710 -20.03 -3.43 57.71
CA PRO A 710 -19.67 -2.11 57.16
C PRO A 710 -18.37 -2.05 56.30
N ALA A 711 -18.22 -0.84 55.75
CA ALA A 711 -17.18 -0.26 54.89
C ALA A 711 -15.70 -0.55 55.20
N SER A 712 -14.88 -0.46 54.13
CA SER A 712 -13.48 -0.06 54.21
C SER A 712 -13.15 0.92 53.08
N SER A 713 -12.74 2.13 53.48
CA SER A 713 -12.12 3.16 52.67
C SER A 713 -10.65 2.83 52.38
N ARG A 714 -10.15 3.15 51.18
CA ARG A 714 -8.73 3.44 50.95
C ARG A 714 -8.54 4.31 49.71
N LYS A 715 -7.62 5.26 49.89
CA LYS A 715 -7.30 6.44 49.08
C LYS A 715 -6.67 6.10 47.72
N ALA A 716 -6.97 6.96 46.74
CA ALA A 716 -6.24 7.13 45.50
C ALA A 716 -4.85 7.76 45.72
N PRO A 717 -3.89 7.54 44.81
CA PRO A 717 -2.84 8.51 44.50
C PRO A 717 -3.14 9.21 43.17
N THR A 718 -3.12 10.54 43.22
CA THR A 718 -3.02 11.44 42.08
C THR A 718 -1.67 11.28 41.38
N ARG A 719 -1.66 11.23 40.03
CA ARG A 719 -0.46 11.54 39.26
C ARG A 719 -0.79 12.38 38.03
N ALA A 720 0.06 13.38 37.85
CA ALA A 720 -0.05 14.49 36.93
C ALA A 720 -0.05 14.08 35.46
N GLY A 721 -0.77 14.87 34.67
CA GLY A 721 -0.86 14.75 33.22
C GLY A 721 0.50 14.91 32.54
N THR A 722 0.74 14.00 31.60
CA THR A 722 1.78 14.13 30.58
C THR A 722 1.09 13.92 29.25
N ALA A 723 1.03 14.98 28.45
CA ALA A 723 0.60 14.93 27.06
C ALA A 723 1.56 14.04 26.27
N SER A 724 1.14 12.82 25.94
CA SER A 724 1.81 11.94 25.01
C SER A 724 1.28 12.18 23.60
N GLY A 725 2.19 12.37 22.65
CA GLY A 725 1.85 12.52 21.24
C GLY A 725 1.34 11.20 20.66
N LEU A 726 0.18 11.24 20.01
CA LEU A 726 -0.49 10.08 19.42
C LEU A 726 0.03 9.77 18.01
N ALA A 727 0.01 8.49 17.67
CA ALA A 727 0.46 7.95 16.38
C ALA A 727 -0.41 8.43 15.22
N ARG A 728 0.26 8.87 14.15
CA ARG A 728 -0.35 9.28 12.86
C ARG A 728 -0.75 8.04 12.07
N THR A 729 -1.98 8.01 11.56
CA THR A 729 -2.47 7.00 10.60
C THR A 729 -2.53 7.55 9.17
N GLY A 730 -1.67 8.51 8.84
CA GLY A 730 -1.37 8.84 7.45
C GLY A 730 -0.02 8.23 7.09
N ALA A 731 0.07 7.56 5.94
CA ALA A 731 1.35 7.20 5.34
C ALA A 731 2.17 8.49 5.12
N ASP A 732 3.00 8.85 6.10
CA ASP A 732 3.99 9.91 6.00
C ASP A 732 5.13 9.40 5.09
N ALA A 733 4.93 9.50 3.77
CA ALA A 733 6.05 9.50 2.84
C ALA A 733 6.78 10.85 2.95
N GLY A 734 7.85 10.88 3.77
CA GLY A 734 8.90 11.90 3.76
C GLY A 734 9.21 12.52 5.14
N PRO A 735 10.51 12.62 5.54
CA PRO A 735 11.63 12.99 4.67
C PRO A 735 12.79 11.99 4.69
N ALA A 736 13.04 11.31 3.56
CA ALA A 736 14.33 10.68 3.24
C ALA A 736 14.94 11.23 1.93
N ILE A 737 14.33 12.25 1.33
CA ILE A 737 14.83 12.90 0.10
C ILE A 737 15.07 14.38 0.41
N GLY A 738 16.14 14.64 1.16
CA GLY A 738 16.60 16.00 1.47
C GLY A 738 18.13 16.12 1.57
N ILE A 739 18.85 15.00 1.65
CA ILE A 739 20.31 15.00 1.84
C ILE A 739 21.06 14.88 0.49
N GLY A 740 20.45 14.27 -0.54
CA GLY A 740 21.06 14.15 -1.87
C GLY A 740 21.22 15.48 -2.63
N ILE A 741 20.25 16.40 -2.50
CA ILE A 741 20.31 17.70 -3.19
C ILE A 741 21.29 18.66 -2.50
N LEU A 742 21.47 18.54 -1.17
CA LEU A 742 22.42 19.38 -0.43
C LEU A 742 23.88 18.97 -0.70
N LEU A 743 24.16 17.68 -0.93
CA LEU A 743 25.50 17.19 -1.26
C LEU A 743 25.91 17.53 -2.71
N ALA A 744 24.97 17.58 -3.66
CA ALA A 744 25.23 18.05 -5.02
C ALA A 744 25.49 19.57 -5.09
N ALA A 745 24.77 20.36 -4.28
CA ALA A 745 24.98 21.81 -4.20
C ALA A 745 26.30 22.20 -3.50
N ILE A 746 26.71 21.45 -2.47
CA ILE A 746 27.99 21.65 -1.76
C ILE A 746 29.17 21.17 -2.63
N GLY A 747 29.00 20.06 -3.38
CA GLY A 747 29.98 19.56 -4.35
C GLY A 747 30.22 20.54 -5.52
N GLY A 748 29.15 21.13 -6.07
CA GLY A 748 29.25 22.16 -7.11
C GLY A 748 29.90 23.46 -6.63
N GLY A 749 29.59 23.89 -5.39
CA GLY A 749 30.17 25.10 -4.78
C GLY A 749 31.66 25.01 -4.48
N LEU A 750 32.16 23.83 -4.04
CA LEU A 750 33.57 23.61 -3.73
C LEU A 750 34.46 23.49 -4.98
N ILE A 751 33.91 22.99 -6.10
CA ILE A 751 34.62 22.92 -7.39
C ILE A 751 34.75 24.30 -8.04
N LEU A 752 33.78 25.20 -7.84
CA LEU A 752 33.85 26.60 -8.29
C LEU A 752 34.77 27.48 -7.42
N ALA A 753 34.87 27.21 -6.11
CA ALA A 753 35.78 27.92 -5.22
C ALA A 753 37.26 27.52 -5.45
N SER A 754 37.54 26.24 -5.70
CA SER A 754 38.89 25.74 -5.99
C SER A 754 39.45 26.21 -7.35
N ARG A 755 38.59 26.50 -8.33
CA ARG A 755 38.99 27.13 -9.61
C ARG A 755 39.27 28.63 -9.50
N ARG A 756 38.67 29.36 -8.56
CA ARG A 756 38.95 30.80 -8.34
C ARG A 756 40.22 31.07 -7.51
N LEU A 757 40.62 30.15 -6.64
CA LEU A 757 41.86 30.26 -5.85
C LEU A 757 43.13 29.84 -6.61
N ARG A 758 43.03 29.14 -7.75
CA ARG A 758 44.18 28.81 -8.61
C ARG A 758 44.52 29.88 -9.67
N HIS A 759 43.77 30.99 -9.73
CA HIS A 759 44.06 32.12 -10.62
C HIS A 759 44.52 33.39 -9.88
N ARG A 760 44.75 33.30 -8.56
CA ARG A 760 45.42 34.33 -7.75
C ARG A 760 46.39 33.64 -6.80
N GLY A 761 47.52 33.21 -7.35
CA GLY A 761 48.68 32.65 -6.68
C GLY A 761 49.83 32.69 -7.66
#